data_AF-A0A552EFN3-F1
#
_entry.id   AF-A0A552EFN3-F1
#
_cell.length_a   1.000
_cell.length_b   1.000
_cell.length_c   1.000
_cell.angle_alpha   90.00
_cell.angle_beta   90.00
_cell.angle_gamma   90.00
#
_symmetry.space_group_name_H-M   'P 1'
#
loop_
_entity.id
_entity.type
_entity.pdbx_description
1 polymer ?
#
loop_
_entity_poly.entity_id
_entity_poly.type
_entity_poly.pdbx_seq_one_letter_code
_entity_poly.pdbx_strand_id
1 'polypeptide(L)'
;MSYENNNGGGCLGLAIILGILLTIIYYAIQLAFIVMAGCALVASAAGIYVGLKNFYKVIKAGYQETKTRDYLDKEKSLKFVEPQKAKLMYIYGAAWYVMRYISKEVWEPTKEDAQKWLDWGKDKWSQGRYHLGGFWGFIKATVGFYGPGLGLMIGWLFHFVAASVIVALFLGIQFIFCVIGTIITSFLMLFLTVGNYLYSSFYKTYYRCPECHEPMKIPTYICPDCSTEHTRLWPSVYGVFNHTCKGDLHNNAGVCSKSLPTLTYLGRDKLLTKVCPNPECKHPLDGIGGINAHIPVVGLPNSGKSHYMFMAIKQFTEEYSPAHSLDVSIPNSLHARKYEDNINSLKNGQRLLKTSAAGDSAKGLNLEVKKTNQAVPNLLYFYDLAGEYIDTDEQAELQKYFKYVDGAFFVIDPFSINQVRQRYQDALSNNADIQDLPNQDLDAAYERMLFLFEKNKKKRKGKKFTQPVAIIVTKVDCADLEQQIGVYRAREYMASHSDITNEQDAMNILIKNFLEDNGAGNLVRNIELNFSNVRFFSCSNIGFRDQTIGSSNSSNSFDGVRVLEPMVWLMEQTNTLPHKASFIWQFLRSTTWINYGLPVFIATIMAGVLFGGYSIIRWTVKTLQPSNSSQSSEIKKSNPQSQISDKTLTEEKLKNMTYTLYNTAYPLTDGKFFQQSPNSATGQSVEIEQIYFGDINNDSSEDGVVILAENGGGSGIFKSFLVILNQNNIPTQTSNFYLGDRTIIENVEIKNNQIKLTLITHGPGDAACCPSLKVTKTFKLQGNKLSEVVPNDLLQKTSVVEAQSFSQSSSSTATLSQQDAVNLINKWLQAKRTMFAPPYDRQIAQKITTGEQYQKTAGYNGSIDYLQKKNSQYKYGQQTIDNVEKFVINGNQASIQVSVTEQQTLYINDRVDPQNTKTGTITVLYNLKLVDGSWKIESSQVIR
;
A
#
# COMPACT_ATOMS: atom_id res chain seq x y z
N MET A 1 -0.02 -83.75 -111.08
CA MET A 1 1.21 -83.85 -110.26
C MET A 1 1.17 -82.76 -109.22
N SER A 2 0.99 -83.19 -107.99
CA SER A 2 1.06 -82.49 -106.72
C SER A 2 2.45 -81.89 -106.46
N TYR A 3 2.52 -80.72 -105.82
CA TYR A 3 3.39 -80.49 -104.65
C TYR A 3 2.92 -79.23 -103.88
N GLU A 4 2.77 -79.42 -102.58
CA GLU A 4 2.07 -78.57 -101.61
C GLU A 4 2.85 -77.37 -101.08
N ASN A 5 2.06 -76.40 -100.59
CA ASN A 5 2.36 -75.35 -99.62
C ASN A 5 3.30 -75.79 -98.48
N ASN A 6 4.35 -75.00 -98.19
CA ASN A 6 4.93 -74.97 -96.84
C ASN A 6 5.73 -73.69 -96.50
N ASN A 7 5.08 -72.52 -96.43
CA ASN A 7 5.71 -71.29 -95.86
C ASN A 7 4.79 -70.46 -94.94
N GLY A 8 3.59 -70.94 -94.60
CA GLY A 8 2.65 -70.25 -93.69
C GLY A 8 2.88 -70.48 -92.19
N GLY A 9 3.67 -71.49 -91.79
CA GLY A 9 3.88 -71.87 -90.39
C GLY A 9 4.82 -70.96 -89.59
N GLY A 10 5.78 -70.30 -90.24
CA GLY A 10 6.80 -69.48 -89.56
C GLY A 10 6.28 -68.15 -89.01
N CYS A 11 5.38 -67.47 -89.74
CA CYS A 11 4.79 -66.20 -89.30
C CYS A 11 3.74 -66.39 -88.19
N LEU A 12 2.96 -67.47 -88.24
CA LEU A 12 1.98 -67.80 -87.20
C LEU A 12 2.69 -68.18 -85.88
N GLY A 13 3.77 -68.96 -85.96
CA GLY A 13 4.60 -69.33 -84.81
C GLY A 13 5.28 -68.12 -84.14
N LEU A 14 5.82 -67.18 -84.93
CA LEU A 14 6.40 -65.94 -84.41
C LEU A 14 5.37 -65.03 -83.74
N ALA A 15 4.16 -64.92 -84.29
CA ALA A 15 3.07 -64.14 -83.69
C ALA A 15 2.59 -64.72 -82.35
N ILE A 16 2.50 -66.06 -82.25
CA ILE A 16 2.15 -66.75 -81.01
C ILE A 16 3.25 -66.55 -79.95
N ILE A 17 4.52 -66.70 -80.33
CA ILE A 17 5.67 -66.45 -79.42
C ILE A 17 5.67 -64.99 -78.95
N LEU A 18 5.44 -64.04 -79.84
CA LEU A 18 5.37 -62.61 -79.49
C LEU A 18 4.19 -62.32 -78.53
N GLY A 19 3.02 -62.92 -78.78
CA GLY A 19 1.84 -62.79 -77.92
C GLY A 19 2.07 -63.38 -76.52
N ILE A 20 2.74 -64.53 -76.42
CA ILE A 20 3.12 -65.15 -75.15
C ILE A 20 4.14 -64.25 -74.42
N LEU A 21 5.15 -63.73 -75.10
CA LEU A 21 6.15 -62.82 -74.51
C LEU A 21 5.50 -61.52 -74.00
N LEU A 22 4.58 -60.92 -74.75
CA LEU A 22 3.83 -59.73 -74.33
C LEU A 22 2.94 -60.00 -73.11
N THR A 23 2.31 -61.18 -73.06
CA THR A 23 1.50 -61.61 -71.92
C THR A 23 2.35 -61.81 -70.66
N ILE A 24 3.53 -62.42 -70.79
CA ILE A 24 4.48 -62.58 -69.69
C ILE A 24 5.02 -61.22 -69.23
N ILE A 25 5.33 -60.30 -70.15
CA ILE A 25 5.73 -58.91 -69.81
C ILE A 25 4.61 -58.21 -69.04
N TYR A 26 3.35 -58.36 -69.47
CA TYR A 26 2.20 -57.83 -68.77
C TYR A 26 2.10 -58.37 -67.33
N TYR A 27 2.20 -59.68 -67.13
CA TYR A 27 2.20 -60.28 -65.78
C TYR A 27 3.44 -59.90 -64.95
N ALA A 28 4.61 -59.73 -65.56
CA ALA A 28 5.81 -59.25 -64.88
C ALA A 28 5.64 -57.80 -64.39
N ILE A 29 4.98 -56.94 -65.18
CA ILE A 29 4.63 -55.58 -64.77
C ILE A 29 3.62 -55.61 -63.61
N GLN A 30 2.58 -56.46 -63.69
CA GLN A 30 1.61 -56.64 -62.59
C GLN A 30 2.28 -57.15 -61.31
N LEU A 31 3.19 -58.12 -61.42
CA LEU A 31 3.97 -58.62 -60.30
C LEU A 31 4.88 -57.53 -59.72
N ALA A 32 5.50 -56.70 -60.55
CA ALA A 32 6.28 -55.55 -60.10
C ALA A 32 5.43 -54.52 -59.34
N PHE A 33 4.17 -54.30 -59.74
CA PHE A 33 3.22 -53.48 -58.97
C PHE A 33 2.88 -54.09 -57.61
N ILE A 34 2.66 -55.42 -57.54
CA ILE A 34 2.41 -56.11 -56.26
C ILE A 34 3.63 -56.00 -55.34
N VAL A 35 4.84 -56.21 -55.87
CA VAL A 35 6.09 -56.08 -55.11
C VAL A 35 6.31 -54.63 -54.66
N MET A 36 6.04 -53.65 -55.54
CA MET A 36 6.09 -52.24 -55.20
C MET A 36 5.13 -51.90 -54.05
N ALA A 37 3.88 -52.37 -54.12
CA ALA A 37 2.89 -52.17 -53.07
C ALA A 37 3.30 -52.84 -51.75
N GLY A 38 3.84 -54.07 -51.81
CA GLY A 38 4.37 -54.77 -50.64
C GLY A 38 5.53 -54.03 -49.97
N CYS A 39 6.51 -53.58 -50.76
CA CYS A 39 7.63 -52.77 -50.26
C CYS A 39 7.17 -51.43 -49.69
N ALA A 40 6.20 -50.76 -50.34
CA ALA A 40 5.61 -49.53 -49.84
C ALA A 40 4.88 -49.74 -48.51
N LEU A 41 4.14 -50.83 -48.36
CA LEU A 41 3.45 -51.18 -47.10
C LEU A 41 4.44 -51.42 -45.95
N VAL A 42 5.51 -52.20 -46.18
CA VAL A 42 6.54 -52.46 -45.17
C VAL A 42 7.26 -51.17 -44.78
N ALA A 43 7.66 -50.36 -45.77
CA ALA A 43 8.32 -49.08 -45.51
C ALA A 43 7.38 -48.10 -44.79
N SER A 44 6.08 -48.10 -45.10
CA SER A 44 5.09 -47.26 -44.40
C SER A 44 4.86 -47.70 -42.96
N ALA A 45 4.78 -49.01 -42.70
CA ALA A 45 4.67 -49.56 -41.34
C ALA A 45 5.91 -49.24 -40.50
N ALA A 46 7.10 -49.36 -41.09
CA ALA A 46 8.34 -48.92 -40.46
C ALA A 46 8.34 -47.42 -40.17
N GLY A 47 7.78 -46.61 -41.07
CA GLY A 47 7.65 -45.16 -40.89
C GLY A 47 6.76 -44.74 -39.74
N ILE A 48 5.68 -45.47 -39.48
CA ILE A 48 4.83 -45.24 -38.30
C ILE A 48 5.61 -45.51 -37.01
N TYR A 49 6.32 -46.64 -36.95
CA TYR A 49 7.14 -47.00 -35.78
C TYR A 49 8.26 -45.98 -35.52
N VAL A 50 9.00 -45.60 -36.56
CA VAL A 50 10.07 -44.59 -36.47
C VAL A 50 9.49 -43.22 -36.09
N GLY A 51 8.34 -42.84 -36.67
CA GLY A 51 7.63 -41.61 -36.31
C GLY A 51 7.27 -41.57 -34.82
N LEU A 52 6.71 -42.64 -34.27
CA LEU A 52 6.41 -42.76 -32.84
C LEU A 52 7.68 -42.69 -31.97
N LYS A 53 8.75 -43.37 -32.36
CA LYS A 53 10.03 -43.36 -31.65
C LYS A 53 10.63 -41.95 -31.60
N ASN A 54 10.68 -41.26 -32.74
CA ASN A 54 11.24 -39.92 -32.85
C ASN A 54 10.37 -38.90 -32.10
N PHE A 55 9.05 -39.03 -32.19
CA PHE A 55 8.11 -38.24 -31.42
C PHE A 55 8.29 -38.41 -29.90
N TYR A 56 8.42 -39.65 -29.40
CA TYR A 56 8.67 -39.91 -27.98
C TYR A 56 10.00 -39.31 -27.50
N LYS A 57 11.07 -39.44 -28.31
CA LYS A 57 12.38 -38.85 -28.01
C LYS A 57 12.28 -37.33 -27.85
N VAL A 58 11.57 -36.66 -28.77
CA VAL A 58 11.41 -35.20 -28.78
C VAL A 58 10.50 -34.71 -27.65
N ILE A 59 9.41 -35.42 -27.35
CA ILE A 59 8.57 -35.12 -26.17
C ILE A 59 9.42 -35.17 -24.90
N LYS A 60 10.18 -36.25 -24.71
CA LYS A 60 11.00 -36.43 -23.52
C LYS A 60 12.03 -35.30 -23.39
N ALA A 61 12.68 -34.92 -24.49
CA ALA A 61 13.60 -33.78 -24.51
C ALA A 61 12.90 -32.47 -24.15
N GLY A 62 11.75 -32.17 -24.77
CA GLY A 62 10.97 -30.97 -24.48
C GLY A 62 10.53 -30.86 -23.01
N TYR A 63 10.11 -31.96 -22.38
CA TYR A 63 9.79 -31.96 -20.95
C TYR A 63 11.01 -31.76 -20.06
N GLN A 64 12.18 -32.29 -20.42
CA GLN A 64 13.40 -32.04 -19.64
C GLN A 64 13.84 -30.57 -19.74
N GLU A 65 13.70 -29.95 -20.92
CA GLU A 65 13.95 -28.52 -21.11
C GLU A 65 13.07 -27.65 -20.21
N THR A 66 11.80 -28.00 -19.98
CA THR A 66 10.93 -27.23 -19.07
C THR A 66 11.38 -27.25 -17.59
N LYS A 67 12.32 -28.13 -17.23
CA LYS A 67 12.90 -28.20 -15.88
C LYS A 67 14.21 -27.42 -15.76
N THR A 68 14.78 -26.95 -16.87
CA THR A 68 16.06 -26.22 -16.86
C THR A 68 15.87 -24.80 -16.36
N ARG A 69 16.96 -24.21 -15.85
CA ARG A 69 16.98 -22.83 -15.38
C ARG A 69 16.68 -21.84 -16.51
N ASP A 70 17.24 -22.09 -17.69
CA ASP A 70 17.08 -21.23 -18.87
C ASP A 70 15.60 -21.06 -19.27
N TYR A 71 14.83 -22.14 -19.23
CA TYR A 71 13.38 -22.07 -19.45
C TYR A 71 12.68 -21.25 -18.36
N LEU A 72 12.95 -21.56 -17.09
CA LEU A 72 12.24 -20.95 -15.94
C LEU A 72 12.50 -19.45 -15.79
N ASP A 73 13.68 -18.97 -16.21
CA ASP A 73 14.03 -17.55 -16.21
C ASP A 73 13.43 -16.80 -17.41
N LYS A 74 13.30 -17.47 -18.57
CA LYS A 74 12.63 -16.92 -19.77
C LYS A 74 11.10 -17.02 -19.72
N GLU A 75 10.55 -17.77 -18.77
CA GLU A 75 9.10 -17.93 -18.57
C GLU A 75 8.47 -16.59 -18.14
N LYS A 76 7.98 -15.85 -19.15
CA LYS A 76 7.31 -14.55 -18.94
C LYS A 76 5.93 -14.76 -18.32
N SER A 77 5.62 -14.00 -17.28
CA SER A 77 4.25 -13.92 -16.77
C SER A 77 3.32 -13.31 -17.82
N LEU A 78 2.03 -13.68 -17.76
CA LEU A 78 0.99 -13.02 -18.54
C LEU A 78 1.00 -11.51 -18.23
N LYS A 79 0.80 -10.64 -19.24
CA LYS A 79 0.90 -9.17 -19.09
C LYS A 79 0.07 -8.58 -17.93
N PHE A 80 -1.01 -9.26 -17.54
CA PHE A 80 -1.93 -8.84 -16.49
C PHE A 80 -1.66 -9.52 -15.13
N VAL A 81 -0.57 -10.29 -15.00
CA VAL A 81 -0.20 -11.03 -13.79
C VAL A 81 1.19 -10.60 -13.33
N GLU A 82 1.25 -10.13 -12.08
CA GLU A 82 2.53 -9.80 -11.43
C GLU A 82 3.46 -11.02 -11.41
N PRO A 83 4.74 -10.84 -11.80
CA PRO A 83 5.70 -11.92 -11.79
C PRO A 83 5.94 -12.40 -10.35
N GLN A 84 5.96 -13.71 -10.16
CA GLN A 84 6.28 -14.35 -8.88
C GLN A 84 7.44 -15.32 -9.06
N LYS A 85 8.20 -15.56 -8.00
CA LYS A 85 9.26 -16.60 -7.94
C LYS A 85 8.66 -18.01 -7.78
N ALA A 86 7.59 -18.28 -8.50
CA ALA A 86 6.91 -19.58 -8.58
C ALA A 86 6.81 -20.04 -10.04
N LYS A 87 6.72 -21.36 -10.27
CA LYS A 87 6.50 -21.96 -11.59
C LYS A 87 5.07 -21.71 -12.05
N LEU A 88 4.86 -21.41 -13.33
CA LEU A 88 3.49 -21.40 -13.89
C LEU A 88 2.92 -22.83 -13.84
N MET A 89 1.60 -22.94 -13.66
CA MET A 89 0.95 -24.23 -13.85
C MET A 89 1.20 -24.73 -15.28
N TYR A 90 1.27 -26.05 -15.43
CA TYR A 90 1.58 -26.70 -16.71
C TYR A 90 0.79 -26.12 -17.90
N ILE A 91 -0.53 -25.92 -17.73
CA ILE A 91 -1.45 -25.38 -18.74
C ILE A 91 -1.19 -23.92 -19.15
N TYR A 92 -0.51 -23.13 -18.32
CA TYR A 92 -0.22 -21.71 -18.58
C TYR A 92 1.21 -21.46 -19.08
N GLY A 93 2.10 -22.46 -18.99
CA GLY A 93 3.51 -22.34 -19.39
C GLY A 93 3.98 -23.57 -20.16
N ALA A 94 4.51 -24.55 -19.43
CA ALA A 94 5.23 -25.70 -19.98
C ALA A 94 4.48 -26.46 -21.09
N ALA A 95 3.14 -26.57 -21.05
CA ALA A 95 2.35 -27.21 -22.09
C ALA A 95 2.53 -26.55 -23.46
N TRP A 96 2.44 -25.22 -23.54
CA TRP A 96 2.59 -24.46 -24.77
C TRP A 96 4.01 -24.51 -25.30
N TYR A 97 5.00 -24.51 -24.39
CA TYR A 97 6.39 -24.68 -24.77
C TYR A 97 6.64 -26.05 -25.39
N VAL A 98 6.18 -27.13 -24.74
CA VAL A 98 6.32 -28.51 -25.25
C VAL A 98 5.66 -28.67 -26.61
N MET A 99 4.45 -28.13 -26.80
CA MET A 99 3.77 -28.12 -28.10
C MET A 99 4.60 -27.44 -29.19
N ARG A 100 5.15 -26.24 -28.90
CA ARG A 100 6.00 -25.51 -29.84
C ARG A 100 7.31 -26.25 -30.12
N TYR A 101 7.93 -26.83 -29.10
CA TYR A 101 9.16 -27.60 -29.21
C TYR A 101 8.96 -28.80 -30.15
N ILE A 102 7.92 -29.60 -29.91
CA ILE A 102 7.61 -30.77 -30.76
C ILE A 102 7.32 -30.35 -32.20
N SER A 103 6.57 -29.26 -32.41
CA SER A 103 6.24 -28.78 -33.77
C SER A 103 7.46 -28.37 -34.60
N LYS A 104 8.61 -28.12 -33.95
CA LYS A 104 9.86 -27.71 -34.59
C LYS A 104 10.88 -28.83 -34.67
N GLU A 105 11.11 -29.52 -33.55
CA GLU A 105 12.26 -30.43 -33.38
C GLU A 105 11.99 -31.86 -33.87
N VAL A 106 10.73 -32.22 -34.18
CA VAL A 106 10.39 -33.58 -34.66
C VAL A 106 10.85 -33.85 -36.09
N TRP A 107 11.07 -32.81 -36.89
CA TRP A 107 11.31 -32.94 -38.33
C TRP A 107 12.74 -33.35 -38.67
N GLU A 108 13.73 -32.92 -37.90
CA GLU A 108 15.13 -33.32 -38.10
C GLU A 108 15.35 -34.83 -37.95
N PRO A 109 15.01 -35.48 -36.81
CA PRO A 109 15.20 -36.91 -36.67
C PRO A 109 14.33 -37.71 -37.66
N THR A 110 13.14 -37.20 -38.01
CA THR A 110 12.30 -37.81 -39.04
C THR A 110 12.95 -37.74 -40.42
N LYS A 111 13.57 -36.61 -40.77
CA LYS A 111 14.29 -36.43 -42.04
C LYS A 111 15.51 -37.36 -42.12
N GLU A 112 16.29 -37.47 -41.05
CA GLU A 112 17.47 -38.36 -41.00
C GLU A 112 17.09 -39.82 -41.22
N ASP A 113 16.02 -40.30 -40.58
CA ASP A 113 15.58 -41.68 -40.76
C ASP A 113 14.88 -41.92 -42.11
N ALA A 114 14.07 -40.97 -42.57
CA ALA A 114 13.43 -41.07 -43.89
C ALA A 114 14.48 -41.08 -45.03
N GLN A 115 15.55 -40.30 -44.90
CA GLN A 115 16.61 -40.24 -45.92
C GLN A 115 17.24 -41.61 -46.18
N LYS A 116 17.42 -42.45 -45.15
CA LYS A 116 17.96 -43.81 -45.28
C LYS A 116 17.09 -44.67 -46.22
N TRP A 117 15.77 -44.53 -46.14
CA TRP A 117 14.83 -45.25 -47.02
C TRP A 117 14.85 -44.72 -48.45
N LEU A 118 14.99 -43.40 -48.62
CA LEU A 118 15.14 -42.79 -49.93
C LEU A 118 16.44 -43.23 -50.62
N ASP A 119 17.53 -43.27 -49.88
CA ASP A 119 18.83 -43.70 -50.39
C ASP A 119 18.81 -45.18 -50.75
N TRP A 120 18.18 -46.03 -49.93
CA TRP A 120 17.97 -47.44 -50.25
C TRP A 120 17.09 -47.63 -51.49
N GLY A 121 16.03 -46.83 -51.64
CA GLY A 121 15.18 -46.83 -52.82
C GLY A 121 15.93 -46.40 -54.09
N LYS A 122 16.76 -45.35 -54.00
CA LYS A 122 17.61 -44.86 -55.10
C LYS A 122 18.68 -45.88 -55.50
N ASP A 123 19.30 -46.54 -54.53
CA ASP A 123 20.26 -47.62 -54.77
C ASP A 123 19.59 -48.80 -55.49
N LYS A 124 18.42 -49.24 -55.02
CA LYS A 124 17.66 -50.31 -55.68
C LYS A 124 17.21 -49.92 -57.09
N TRP A 125 16.79 -48.67 -57.29
CA TRP A 125 16.43 -48.15 -58.60
C TRP A 125 17.62 -48.09 -59.56
N SER A 126 18.79 -47.67 -59.09
CA SER A 126 20.00 -47.55 -59.91
C SER A 126 20.51 -48.93 -60.34
N GLN A 127 20.45 -49.93 -59.46
CA GLN A 127 20.82 -51.32 -59.74
C GLN A 127 20.01 -51.95 -60.89
N GLY A 128 18.75 -51.53 -61.07
CA GLY A 128 17.90 -51.99 -62.18
C GLY A 128 18.51 -51.73 -63.57
N ARG A 129 19.32 -50.67 -63.71
CA ARG A 129 19.97 -50.32 -64.99
C ARG A 129 21.01 -51.34 -65.45
N TYR A 130 21.67 -52.03 -64.52
CA TYR A 130 22.72 -52.99 -64.84
C TYR A 130 22.18 -54.38 -65.23
N HIS A 131 20.88 -54.61 -65.06
CA HIS A 131 20.22 -55.90 -65.36
C HIS A 131 19.35 -55.85 -66.62
N LEU A 132 19.34 -54.74 -67.35
CA LEU A 132 18.66 -54.58 -68.64
C LEU A 132 19.46 -55.32 -69.74
N GLY A 133 19.19 -56.61 -69.91
CA GLY A 133 19.77 -57.44 -70.98
C GLY A 133 18.89 -58.67 -71.29
N GLY A 134 18.29 -58.69 -72.48
CA GLY A 134 17.38 -59.75 -72.92
C GLY A 134 16.04 -59.79 -72.15
N PHE A 135 15.14 -60.69 -72.57
CA PHE A 135 13.80 -60.84 -72.01
C PHE A 135 13.80 -61.14 -70.50
N TRP A 136 14.64 -62.08 -70.06
CA TRP A 136 14.77 -62.42 -68.63
C TRP A 136 15.44 -61.33 -67.79
N GLY A 137 16.32 -60.51 -68.39
CA GLY A 137 16.90 -59.34 -67.72
C GLY A 137 15.86 -58.24 -67.48
N PHE A 138 14.97 -58.00 -68.45
CA PHE A 138 13.86 -57.06 -68.28
C PHE A 138 12.94 -57.43 -67.12
N ILE A 139 12.56 -58.72 -66.98
CA ILE A 139 11.71 -59.18 -65.86
C ILE A 139 12.44 -59.01 -64.52
N LYS A 140 13.73 -59.39 -64.44
CA LYS A 140 14.55 -59.22 -63.22
C LYS A 140 14.70 -57.75 -62.83
N ALA A 141 14.98 -56.87 -63.79
CA ALA A 141 15.10 -55.43 -63.56
C ALA A 141 13.77 -54.82 -63.05
N THR A 142 12.66 -55.19 -63.69
CA THR A 142 11.33 -54.62 -63.38
C THR A 142 10.79 -55.09 -62.04
N VAL A 143 10.80 -56.40 -61.78
CA VAL A 143 10.24 -56.99 -60.54
C VAL A 143 11.22 -56.90 -59.37
N GLY A 144 12.52 -57.10 -59.61
CA GLY A 144 13.52 -57.22 -58.55
C GLY A 144 14.17 -55.91 -58.09
N PHE A 145 14.12 -54.86 -58.93
CA PHE A 145 14.84 -53.61 -58.67
C PHE A 145 13.95 -52.37 -58.80
N TYR A 146 13.27 -52.18 -59.93
CA TYR A 146 12.41 -51.00 -60.15
C TYR A 146 11.16 -51.00 -59.25
N GLY A 147 10.47 -52.13 -59.12
CA GLY A 147 9.32 -52.28 -58.21
C GLY A 147 9.67 -51.96 -56.74
N PRO A 148 10.65 -52.65 -56.13
CA PRO A 148 11.11 -52.35 -54.76
C PRO A 148 11.65 -50.94 -54.61
N GLY A 149 12.43 -50.43 -55.58
CA GLY A 149 12.99 -49.08 -55.55
C GLY A 149 11.89 -48.00 -55.46
N LEU A 150 10.85 -48.09 -56.30
CA LEU A 150 9.70 -47.20 -56.23
C LEU A 150 8.90 -47.40 -54.93
N GLY A 151 8.70 -48.63 -54.48
CA GLY A 151 8.00 -48.92 -53.24
C GLY A 151 8.66 -48.27 -52.02
N LEU A 152 9.99 -48.33 -51.93
CA LEU A 152 10.77 -47.69 -50.87
C LEU A 152 10.73 -46.15 -50.96
N MET A 153 10.75 -45.57 -52.17
CA MET A 153 10.59 -44.13 -52.38
C MET A 153 9.19 -43.62 -52.02
N ILE A 154 8.15 -44.41 -52.30
CA ILE A 154 6.77 -44.12 -51.85
C ILE A 154 6.71 -44.20 -50.31
N GLY A 155 7.32 -45.24 -49.73
CA GLY A 155 7.43 -45.40 -48.28
C GLY A 155 8.15 -44.23 -47.58
N TRP A 156 9.15 -43.63 -48.22
CA TRP A 156 9.81 -42.41 -47.73
C TRP A 156 8.82 -41.25 -47.52
N LEU A 157 7.90 -41.02 -48.45
CA LEU A 157 6.87 -39.98 -48.31
C LEU A 157 5.94 -40.26 -47.13
N PHE A 158 5.58 -41.54 -46.93
CA PHE A 158 4.69 -41.96 -45.85
C PHE A 158 5.27 -41.74 -44.45
N HIS A 159 6.59 -41.67 -44.27
CA HIS A 159 7.20 -41.33 -42.98
C HIS A 159 6.82 -39.92 -42.52
N PHE A 160 6.83 -38.94 -43.43
CA PHE A 160 6.42 -37.57 -43.13
C PHE A 160 4.91 -37.46 -42.88
N VAL A 161 4.11 -38.21 -43.64
CA VAL A 161 2.65 -38.29 -43.42
C VAL A 161 2.35 -38.86 -42.04
N ALA A 162 2.98 -39.97 -41.66
CA ALA A 162 2.80 -40.58 -40.34
C ALA A 162 3.22 -39.65 -39.20
N ALA A 163 4.39 -39.01 -39.30
CA ALA A 163 4.86 -38.03 -38.32
C ALA A 163 3.90 -36.83 -38.21
N SER A 164 3.39 -36.32 -39.33
CA SER A 164 2.43 -35.20 -39.35
C SER A 164 1.12 -35.55 -38.65
N VAL A 165 0.60 -36.75 -38.88
CA VAL A 165 -0.63 -37.23 -38.22
C VAL A 165 -0.42 -37.36 -36.70
N ILE A 166 0.69 -37.96 -36.27
CA ILE A 166 1.02 -38.12 -34.83
C ILE A 166 1.13 -36.76 -34.14
N VAL A 167 1.86 -35.82 -34.76
CA VAL A 167 2.05 -34.46 -34.22
C VAL A 167 0.72 -33.71 -34.18
N ALA A 168 -0.09 -33.77 -35.24
CA ALA A 168 -1.39 -33.12 -35.30
C ALA A 168 -2.37 -33.65 -34.23
N LEU A 169 -2.42 -34.98 -34.04
CA LEU A 169 -3.24 -35.60 -32.99
C LEU A 169 -2.79 -35.15 -31.60
N PHE A 170 -1.49 -35.16 -31.31
CA PHE A 170 -0.98 -34.70 -30.02
C PHE A 170 -1.27 -33.21 -29.78
N LEU A 171 -1.00 -32.35 -30.76
CA LEU A 171 -1.25 -30.91 -30.63
C LEU A 171 -2.73 -30.63 -30.42
N GLY A 172 -3.62 -31.33 -31.14
CA GLY A 172 -5.07 -31.20 -30.97
C GLY A 172 -5.54 -31.63 -29.58
N ILE A 173 -5.14 -32.83 -29.14
CA ILE A 173 -5.49 -33.36 -27.81
C ILE A 173 -4.95 -32.44 -26.70
N GLN A 174 -3.68 -32.05 -26.80
CA GLN A 174 -3.02 -31.20 -25.82
C GLN A 174 -3.66 -29.81 -25.74
N PHE A 175 -4.03 -29.23 -26.90
CA PHE A 175 -4.73 -27.95 -26.96
C PHE A 175 -6.10 -28.03 -26.26
N ILE A 176 -6.88 -29.09 -26.51
CA ILE A 176 -8.17 -29.31 -25.85
C ILE A 176 -7.99 -29.41 -24.32
N PHE A 177 -7.02 -30.18 -23.84
CA PHE A 177 -6.73 -30.28 -22.40
C PHE A 177 -6.30 -28.94 -21.79
N CYS A 178 -5.50 -28.14 -22.50
CA CYS A 178 -5.10 -26.81 -22.02
C CYS A 178 -6.31 -25.88 -21.92
N VAL A 179 -7.18 -25.86 -22.92
CA VAL A 179 -8.40 -25.02 -22.91
C VAL A 179 -9.33 -25.43 -21.75
N ILE A 180 -9.63 -26.72 -21.60
CA ILE A 180 -10.48 -27.21 -20.51
C ILE A 180 -9.84 -26.89 -19.15
N GLY A 181 -8.53 -27.15 -19.00
CA GLY A 181 -7.79 -26.84 -17.79
C GLY A 181 -7.81 -25.34 -17.45
N THR A 182 -7.66 -24.46 -18.45
CA THR A 182 -7.74 -23.01 -18.26
C THR A 182 -9.12 -22.57 -17.81
N ILE A 183 -10.20 -23.13 -18.38
CA ILE A 183 -11.58 -22.83 -17.96
C ILE A 183 -11.80 -23.25 -16.50
N ILE A 184 -11.47 -24.50 -16.16
CA ILE A 184 -11.67 -25.05 -14.80
C ILE A 184 -10.89 -24.23 -13.78
N THR A 185 -9.61 -23.97 -14.05
CA THR A 185 -8.75 -23.23 -13.11
C THR A 185 -9.14 -21.76 -13.00
N SER A 186 -9.57 -21.11 -14.10
CA SER A 186 -10.07 -19.73 -14.07
C SER A 186 -11.34 -19.61 -13.23
N PHE A 187 -12.27 -20.56 -13.38
CA PHE A 187 -13.48 -20.59 -12.56
C PHE A 187 -13.16 -20.82 -11.08
N LEU A 188 -12.28 -21.76 -10.76
CA LEU A 188 -11.88 -22.05 -9.39
C LEU A 188 -11.16 -20.84 -8.74
N MET A 189 -10.27 -20.17 -9.49
CA MET A 189 -9.63 -18.92 -9.04
C MET A 189 -10.68 -17.83 -8.78
N LEU A 190 -11.66 -17.64 -9.67
CA LEU A 190 -12.74 -16.66 -9.49
C LEU A 190 -13.55 -16.98 -8.23
N PHE A 191 -14.00 -18.23 -8.07
CA PHE A 191 -14.78 -18.67 -6.92
C PHE A 191 -14.05 -18.47 -5.60
N LEU A 192 -12.78 -18.89 -5.52
CA LEU A 192 -11.95 -18.69 -4.33
C LEU A 192 -11.67 -17.21 -4.06
N THR A 193 -11.47 -16.40 -5.10
CA THR A 193 -11.25 -14.95 -4.95
C THR A 193 -12.51 -14.25 -4.42
N VAL A 194 -13.68 -14.57 -4.98
CA VAL A 194 -14.97 -14.04 -4.51
C VAL A 194 -15.27 -14.53 -3.09
N GLY A 195 -15.03 -15.81 -2.80
CA GLY A 195 -15.16 -16.37 -1.46
C GLY A 195 -14.28 -15.65 -0.44
N ASN A 196 -13.02 -15.38 -0.78
CA ASN A 196 -12.10 -14.62 0.07
C ASN A 196 -12.51 -13.15 0.23
N TYR A 197 -13.06 -12.53 -0.82
CA TYR A 197 -13.60 -11.17 -0.74
C TYR A 197 -14.83 -11.10 0.18
N LEU A 198 -15.79 -12.02 0.02
CA LEU A 198 -16.96 -12.11 0.89
C LEU A 198 -16.57 -12.41 2.35
N TYR A 199 -15.62 -13.34 2.55
CA TYR A 199 -15.06 -13.65 3.87
C TYR A 199 -14.45 -12.41 4.53
N SER A 200 -13.54 -11.73 3.81
CA SER A 200 -12.84 -10.55 4.35
C SER A 200 -13.77 -9.36 4.56
N SER A 201 -14.79 -9.18 3.71
CA SER A 201 -15.81 -8.15 3.88
C SER A 201 -16.73 -8.43 5.07
N PHE A 202 -17.09 -9.70 5.31
CA PHE A 202 -17.98 -10.08 6.41
C PHE A 202 -17.27 -9.98 7.77
N TYR A 203 -16.04 -10.46 7.86
CA TYR A 203 -15.24 -10.44 9.08
C TYR A 203 -14.37 -9.18 9.23
N LYS A 204 -14.43 -8.22 8.29
CA LYS A 204 -13.61 -7.00 8.25
C LYS A 204 -12.11 -7.25 8.51
N THR A 205 -11.60 -8.41 8.10
CA THR A 205 -10.22 -8.80 8.36
C THR A 205 -9.27 -8.07 7.43
N TYR A 206 -8.29 -7.38 7.99
CA TYR A 206 -7.17 -6.83 7.24
C TYR A 206 -5.87 -7.14 7.97
N TYR A 207 -4.80 -7.39 7.21
CA TYR A 207 -3.47 -7.55 7.79
C TYR A 207 -2.84 -6.18 7.98
N ARG A 208 -2.25 -5.96 9.16
CA ARG A 208 -1.46 -4.77 9.45
C ARG A 208 -0.21 -5.19 10.20
N CYS A 209 0.92 -4.60 9.85
CA CYS A 209 2.16 -4.84 10.57
C CYS A 209 2.08 -4.23 11.98
N PRO A 210 2.48 -4.94 13.05
CA PRO A 210 2.50 -4.40 14.41
C PRO A 210 3.59 -3.35 14.60
N GLU A 211 4.62 -3.35 13.75
CA GLU A 211 5.77 -2.44 13.85
C GLU A 211 5.58 -1.18 13.00
N CYS A 212 5.49 -1.33 11.66
CA CYS A 212 5.36 -0.17 10.75
C CYS A 212 3.91 0.30 10.54
N HIS A 213 2.91 -0.45 11.01
CA HIS A 213 1.48 -0.14 10.87
C HIS A 213 0.94 0.03 9.44
N GLU A 214 1.73 -0.35 8.43
CA GLU A 214 1.26 -0.34 7.06
C GLU A 214 0.21 -1.44 6.84
N PRO A 215 -0.93 -1.09 6.22
CA PRO A 215 -1.91 -2.07 5.81
C PRO A 215 -1.35 -2.91 4.66
N MET A 216 -1.58 -4.22 4.72
CA MET A 216 -1.21 -5.11 3.63
C MET A 216 -2.39 -6.01 3.26
N LYS A 217 -2.49 -6.33 1.97
CA LYS A 217 -3.49 -7.29 1.48
C LYS A 217 -3.16 -8.70 1.92
N ILE A 218 -1.88 -9.05 1.81
CA ILE A 218 -1.33 -10.34 2.19
C ILE A 218 0.13 -10.15 2.65
N PRO A 219 0.58 -10.86 3.69
CA PRO A 219 1.99 -10.94 4.05
C PRO A 219 2.87 -11.53 2.94
N THR A 220 4.17 -11.21 2.98
CA THR A 220 5.16 -11.91 2.17
C THR A 220 5.55 -13.20 2.88
N TYR A 221 5.48 -14.33 2.19
CA TYR A 221 5.85 -15.64 2.75
C TYR A 221 7.25 -16.03 2.33
N ILE A 222 8.00 -16.65 3.24
CA ILE A 222 9.36 -17.12 3.01
C ILE A 222 9.33 -18.63 2.78
N CYS A 223 9.96 -19.09 1.70
CA CYS A 223 10.11 -20.53 1.44
C CYS A 223 11.06 -21.15 2.48
N PRO A 224 10.69 -22.27 3.16
CA PRO A 224 11.51 -22.87 4.20
C PRO A 224 12.81 -23.52 3.68
N ASP A 225 12.84 -23.94 2.40
CA ASP A 225 13.98 -24.68 1.85
C ASP A 225 15.03 -23.77 1.20
N CYS A 226 14.62 -22.58 0.73
CA CYS A 226 15.47 -21.70 -0.10
C CYS A 226 15.39 -20.21 0.26
N SER A 227 14.68 -19.87 1.34
CA SER A 227 14.50 -18.49 1.84
C SER A 227 14.01 -17.47 0.83
N THR A 228 13.40 -17.93 -0.27
CA THR A 228 12.89 -17.06 -1.34
C THR A 228 11.57 -16.43 -0.90
N GLU A 229 11.45 -15.13 -1.16
CA GLU A 229 10.25 -14.35 -0.85
C GLU A 229 9.14 -14.55 -1.90
N HIS A 230 7.92 -14.81 -1.41
CA HIS A 230 6.70 -14.91 -2.19
C HIS A 230 5.73 -13.82 -1.75
N THR A 231 5.64 -12.74 -2.54
CA THR A 231 4.82 -11.56 -2.23
C THR A 231 3.33 -11.78 -2.49
N ARG A 232 2.96 -12.79 -3.29
CA ARG A 232 1.58 -13.05 -3.69
C ARG A 232 1.22 -14.54 -3.64
N LEU A 233 1.30 -15.13 -2.45
CA LEU A 233 0.97 -16.55 -2.22
C LEU A 233 -0.54 -16.77 -1.99
N TRP A 234 -1.29 -16.70 -3.08
CA TRP A 234 -2.75 -16.88 -3.14
C TRP A 234 -3.14 -17.63 -4.43
N PRO A 235 -4.36 -18.20 -4.53
CA PRO A 235 -4.79 -18.93 -5.72
C PRO A 235 -4.58 -18.11 -7.01
N SER A 236 -3.74 -18.60 -7.91
CA SER A 236 -3.37 -17.87 -9.13
C SER A 236 -2.90 -18.82 -10.25
N VAL A 237 -2.45 -18.26 -11.39
CA VAL A 237 -1.87 -19.02 -12.52
C VAL A 237 -0.59 -19.78 -12.15
N TYR A 238 0.03 -19.46 -11.00
CA TYR A 238 1.16 -20.18 -10.41
C TYR A 238 0.73 -21.40 -9.59
N GLY A 239 -0.57 -21.56 -9.34
CA GLY A 239 -1.16 -22.67 -8.63
C GLY A 239 -2.43 -22.29 -7.88
N VAL A 240 -3.47 -23.11 -7.98
CA VAL A 240 -4.75 -22.82 -7.31
C VAL A 240 -4.73 -23.21 -5.83
N PHE A 241 -4.14 -24.35 -5.50
CA PHE A 241 -4.02 -24.83 -4.11
C PHE A 241 -2.59 -24.67 -3.57
N ASN A 242 -1.58 -24.96 -4.41
CA ASN A 242 -0.18 -24.85 -4.05
C ASN A 242 0.61 -24.17 -5.17
N HIS A 243 1.50 -23.24 -4.82
CA HIS A 243 2.54 -22.76 -5.73
C HIS A 243 3.77 -23.65 -5.63
N THR A 244 4.46 -23.90 -6.74
CA THR A 244 5.79 -24.54 -6.71
C THR A 244 6.86 -23.46 -6.78
N CYS A 245 7.70 -23.37 -5.75
CA CYS A 245 8.81 -22.42 -5.72
C CYS A 245 9.76 -22.67 -6.91
N LYS A 246 10.37 -21.59 -7.45
CA LYS A 246 11.46 -21.66 -8.43
C LYS A 246 12.71 -20.86 -8.01
N GLY A 247 12.86 -20.60 -6.71
CA GLY A 247 14.03 -19.93 -6.14
C GLY A 247 15.31 -20.80 -6.18
N ASP A 248 16.40 -20.24 -5.68
CA ASP A 248 17.71 -20.91 -5.65
C ASP A 248 17.94 -21.62 -4.33
N LEU A 249 18.23 -22.93 -4.38
CA LEU A 249 18.62 -23.69 -3.20
C LEU A 249 19.95 -23.17 -2.63
N HIS A 250 20.11 -23.27 -1.31
CA HIS A 250 21.38 -22.98 -0.64
C HIS A 250 22.52 -23.79 -1.28
N ASN A 251 23.68 -23.14 -1.49
CA ASN A 251 24.88 -23.72 -2.12
C ASN A 251 24.77 -24.03 -3.63
N ASN A 252 23.91 -23.33 -4.38
CA ASN A 252 23.75 -23.51 -5.83
C ASN A 252 23.40 -24.95 -6.24
N ALA A 253 22.73 -25.72 -5.37
CA ALA A 253 22.36 -27.11 -5.61
C ALA A 253 21.25 -27.32 -6.66
N GLY A 254 20.82 -26.24 -7.33
CA GLY A 254 19.80 -26.24 -8.37
C GLY A 254 18.56 -25.43 -8.00
N VAL A 255 17.48 -25.65 -8.75
CA VAL A 255 16.22 -24.90 -8.61
C VAL A 255 15.35 -25.54 -7.53
N CYS A 256 14.87 -24.73 -6.59
CA CYS A 256 13.89 -25.15 -5.60
C CYS A 256 12.63 -25.71 -6.27
N SER A 257 12.01 -26.73 -5.66
CA SER A 257 10.73 -27.30 -6.12
C SER A 257 9.76 -27.53 -4.96
N LYS A 258 9.92 -26.76 -3.88
CA LYS A 258 9.06 -26.87 -2.70
C LYS A 258 7.63 -26.42 -3.04
N SER A 259 6.66 -27.22 -2.62
CA SER A 259 5.23 -26.93 -2.73
C SER A 259 4.80 -26.03 -1.56
N LEU A 260 4.24 -24.87 -1.88
CA LEU A 260 3.82 -23.85 -0.92
C LEU A 260 2.30 -23.70 -0.98
N PRO A 261 1.56 -23.96 0.12
CA PRO A 261 0.11 -23.82 0.15
C PRO A 261 -0.34 -22.36 -0.03
N THR A 262 -1.39 -22.15 -0.83
CA THR A 262 -1.93 -20.83 -1.15
C THR A 262 -3.08 -20.39 -0.24
N LEU A 263 -3.72 -21.34 0.45
CA LEU A 263 -4.89 -21.11 1.30
C LEU A 263 -4.54 -21.25 2.79
N THR A 264 -5.09 -20.39 3.64
CA THR A 264 -4.94 -20.48 5.11
C THR A 264 -5.43 -21.82 5.66
N TYR A 265 -6.53 -22.38 5.12
CA TYR A 265 -7.07 -23.69 5.54
C TYR A 265 -6.10 -24.84 5.26
N LEU A 266 -5.29 -24.76 4.20
CA LEU A 266 -4.25 -25.74 3.88
C LEU A 266 -2.97 -25.52 4.70
N GLY A 267 -3.00 -24.66 5.71
CA GLY A 267 -1.89 -24.43 6.62
C GLY A 267 -0.90 -23.37 6.15
N ARG A 268 -1.22 -22.52 5.16
CA ARG A 268 -0.32 -21.44 4.70
C ARG A 268 0.25 -20.61 5.85
N ASP A 269 -0.60 -20.15 6.77
CA ASP A 269 -0.19 -19.27 7.86
C ASP A 269 0.46 -20.02 9.04
N LYS A 270 0.37 -21.36 9.08
CA LYS A 270 0.94 -22.20 10.14
C LYS A 270 2.28 -22.82 9.74
N LEU A 271 2.43 -23.15 8.46
CA LEU A 271 3.58 -23.90 7.93
C LEU A 271 4.67 -22.99 7.36
N LEU A 272 4.35 -21.72 7.10
CA LEU A 272 5.26 -20.78 6.44
C LEU A 272 5.48 -19.54 7.31
N THR A 273 6.73 -19.09 7.39
CA THR A 273 7.08 -17.82 7.98
C THR A 273 6.58 -16.68 7.10
N LYS A 274 5.95 -15.68 7.73
CA LYS A 274 5.41 -14.50 7.06
C LYS A 274 6.09 -13.23 7.59
N VAL A 275 6.38 -12.29 6.71
CA VAL A 275 7.04 -11.02 7.02
C VAL A 275 6.28 -9.85 6.40
N CYS A 276 6.53 -8.65 6.92
CA CYS A 276 6.01 -7.42 6.34
C CYS A 276 6.52 -7.25 4.89
N PRO A 277 5.64 -6.93 3.92
CA PRO A 277 6.03 -6.65 2.54
C PRO A 277 6.80 -5.34 2.39
N ASN A 278 6.71 -4.42 3.37
CA ASN A 278 7.46 -3.18 3.35
C ASN A 278 8.98 -3.47 3.42
N PRO A 279 9.77 -3.03 2.42
CA PRO A 279 11.22 -3.21 2.38
C PRO A 279 11.97 -2.63 3.59
N GLU A 280 11.49 -1.54 4.18
CA GLU A 280 12.14 -0.87 5.31
C GLU A 280 11.89 -1.58 6.64
N CYS A 281 10.79 -2.33 6.75
CA CYS A 281 10.38 -2.97 8.00
C CYS A 281 10.76 -4.44 8.06
N LYS A 282 10.34 -5.25 7.07
CA LYS A 282 10.57 -6.72 6.99
C LYS A 282 10.32 -7.52 8.29
N HIS A 283 9.55 -6.95 9.23
CA HIS A 283 9.31 -7.53 10.54
C HIS A 283 8.55 -8.87 10.41
N PRO A 284 8.97 -9.93 11.14
CA PRO A 284 8.23 -11.18 11.24
C PRO A 284 6.82 -10.95 11.77
N LEU A 285 5.83 -11.55 11.13
CA LEU A 285 4.43 -11.33 11.46
C LEU A 285 3.90 -12.55 12.22
N ASP A 286 3.95 -12.52 13.54
CA ASP A 286 3.35 -13.56 14.39
C ASP A 286 1.94 -13.16 14.84
N GLY A 287 0.97 -14.08 14.81
CA GLY A 287 -0.41 -13.83 15.25
C GLY A 287 -1.24 -12.84 14.44
N ILE A 288 -0.85 -12.52 13.19
CA ILE A 288 -1.59 -11.53 12.38
C ILE A 288 -2.66 -12.19 11.51
N GLY A 289 -3.87 -11.64 11.60
CA GLY A 289 -5.04 -12.03 10.79
C GLY A 289 -6.27 -12.14 11.68
N GLY A 290 -7.03 -11.04 11.79
CA GLY A 290 -8.04 -10.89 12.82
C GLY A 290 -9.03 -9.78 12.59
N ILE A 291 -10.06 -9.71 13.44
CA ILE A 291 -10.78 -8.46 13.68
C ILE A 291 -9.86 -7.60 14.56
N ASN A 292 -9.34 -6.50 14.02
CA ASN A 292 -8.39 -5.65 14.74
C ASN A 292 -9.13 -4.50 15.44
N ALA A 293 -8.73 -4.17 16.68
CA ALA A 293 -9.07 -2.89 17.31
C ALA A 293 -7.83 -2.19 17.87
N HIS A 294 -7.71 -0.90 17.58
CA HIS A 294 -6.65 -0.04 18.08
C HIS A 294 -7.17 0.88 19.18
N ILE A 295 -6.62 0.73 20.39
CA ILE A 295 -7.09 1.38 21.61
C ILE A 295 -5.92 2.12 22.29
N PRO A 296 -5.77 3.43 22.06
CA PRO A 296 -4.86 4.25 22.84
C PRO A 296 -5.33 4.43 24.29
N VAL A 297 -4.35 4.44 25.20
CA VAL A 297 -4.49 4.85 26.61
C VAL A 297 -3.89 6.25 26.74
N VAL A 298 -4.75 7.24 26.96
CA VAL A 298 -4.41 8.66 27.05
C VAL A 298 -4.60 9.15 28.48
N GLY A 299 -3.80 10.11 28.93
CA GLY A 299 -3.90 10.72 30.26
C GLY A 299 -2.61 11.41 30.67
N LEU A 300 -2.66 12.17 31.77
CA LEU A 300 -1.49 12.86 32.30
C LEU A 300 -0.37 11.87 32.71
N PRO A 301 0.91 12.30 32.70
CA PRO A 301 1.98 11.58 33.40
C PRO A 301 1.55 11.23 34.83
N ASN A 302 1.92 10.04 35.30
CA ASN A 302 1.58 9.54 36.64
C ASN A 302 0.08 9.33 36.93
N SER A 303 -0.81 9.42 35.92
CA SER A 303 -2.24 9.11 36.10
C SER A 303 -2.56 7.62 36.26
N GLY A 304 -1.54 6.76 36.13
CA GLY A 304 -1.69 5.31 36.29
C GLY A 304 -2.03 4.55 35.00
N LYS A 305 -1.86 5.15 33.81
CA LYS A 305 -2.12 4.52 32.50
C LYS A 305 -1.56 3.11 32.35
N SER A 306 -0.24 2.96 32.51
CA SER A 306 0.45 1.67 32.31
C SER A 306 -0.01 0.65 33.37
N HIS A 307 -0.18 1.08 34.63
CA HIS A 307 -0.72 0.22 35.70
C HIS A 307 -2.14 -0.27 35.37
N TYR A 308 -3.03 0.63 34.92
CA TYR A 308 -4.38 0.26 34.48
C TYR A 308 -4.32 -0.78 33.35
N MET A 309 -3.54 -0.51 32.30
CA MET A 309 -3.45 -1.39 31.13
C MET A 309 -3.00 -2.81 31.51
N PHE A 310 -1.90 -2.96 32.26
CA PHE A 310 -1.39 -4.27 32.65
C PHE A 310 -2.33 -5.00 33.61
N MET A 311 -2.93 -4.30 34.57
CA MET A 311 -3.86 -4.90 35.53
C MET A 311 -5.18 -5.33 34.87
N ALA A 312 -5.72 -4.53 33.94
CA ALA A 312 -6.91 -4.89 33.17
C ALA A 312 -6.67 -6.15 32.32
N ILE A 313 -5.49 -6.27 31.69
CA ILE A 313 -5.12 -7.44 30.89
C ILE A 313 -4.89 -8.67 31.77
N LYS A 314 -4.32 -8.51 32.98
CA LYS A 314 -4.20 -9.57 33.99
C LYS A 314 -5.59 -10.11 34.35
N GLN A 315 -6.51 -9.26 34.81
CA GLN A 315 -7.86 -9.70 35.19
C GLN A 315 -8.64 -10.28 34.00
N PHE A 316 -8.46 -9.72 32.80
CA PHE A 316 -9.08 -10.28 31.61
C PHE A 316 -8.58 -11.70 31.31
N THR A 317 -7.27 -11.92 31.43
CA THR A 317 -6.63 -13.21 31.11
C THR A 317 -6.84 -14.25 32.20
N GLU A 318 -6.72 -13.87 33.47
CA GLU A 318 -6.77 -14.78 34.62
C GLU A 318 -8.20 -15.03 35.12
N GLU A 319 -9.13 -14.06 34.99
CA GLU A 319 -10.49 -14.16 35.55
C GLU A 319 -11.58 -14.24 34.47
N TYR A 320 -11.61 -13.28 33.54
CA TYR A 320 -12.69 -13.18 32.55
C TYR A 320 -12.60 -14.30 31.50
N SER A 321 -11.39 -14.59 31.02
CA SER A 321 -11.14 -15.55 29.93
C SER A 321 -11.54 -16.98 30.29
N PRO A 322 -11.13 -17.54 31.45
CA PRO A 322 -11.54 -18.89 31.85
C PRO A 322 -13.06 -18.98 32.07
N ALA A 323 -13.68 -17.97 32.68
CA ALA A 323 -15.11 -17.92 32.92
C ALA A 323 -15.95 -17.93 31.63
N HIS A 324 -15.41 -17.40 30.52
CA HIS A 324 -16.11 -17.27 29.24
C HIS A 324 -15.60 -18.24 28.14
N SER A 325 -14.74 -19.20 28.50
CA SER A 325 -14.11 -20.15 27.56
C SER A 325 -13.42 -19.44 26.39
N LEU A 326 -12.67 -18.38 26.70
CA LEU A 326 -11.84 -17.65 25.76
C LEU A 326 -10.39 -18.15 25.88
N ASP A 327 -9.71 -18.21 24.74
CA ASP A 327 -8.29 -18.45 24.62
C ASP A 327 -7.60 -17.12 24.35
N VAL A 328 -6.67 -16.74 25.21
CA VAL A 328 -5.99 -15.43 25.19
C VAL A 328 -4.51 -15.67 25.11
N SER A 329 -3.87 -15.03 24.11
CA SER A 329 -2.42 -15.12 23.93
C SER A 329 -1.85 -13.76 23.55
N ILE A 330 -0.57 -13.54 23.88
CA ILE A 330 0.20 -12.38 23.43
C ILE A 330 1.13 -12.89 22.32
N PRO A 331 0.83 -12.63 21.03
CA PRO A 331 1.54 -13.31 19.94
C PRO A 331 2.99 -12.91 19.80
N ASN A 332 3.32 -11.66 20.16
CA ASN A 332 4.68 -11.15 20.09
C ASN A 332 5.46 -11.57 21.34
N SER A 333 6.52 -12.36 21.15
CA SER A 333 7.35 -12.87 22.25
C SER A 333 8.03 -11.77 23.09
N LEU A 334 8.39 -10.62 22.50
CA LEU A 334 8.95 -9.47 23.21
C LEU A 334 7.89 -8.85 24.13
N HIS A 335 6.68 -8.68 23.60
CA HIS A 335 5.53 -8.15 24.33
C HIS A 335 5.10 -9.09 25.47
N ALA A 336 5.15 -10.40 25.22
CA ALA A 336 4.85 -11.42 26.22
C ALA A 336 5.83 -11.36 27.40
N ARG A 337 7.15 -11.24 27.13
CA ARG A 337 8.16 -11.08 28.20
C ARG A 337 7.96 -9.78 28.98
N LYS A 338 7.77 -8.64 28.28
CA LYS A 338 7.52 -7.35 28.93
C LYS A 338 6.25 -7.39 29.80
N TYR A 339 5.21 -8.07 29.35
CA TYR A 339 4.01 -8.30 30.14
C TYR A 339 4.32 -9.14 31.39
N GLU A 340 5.00 -10.28 31.22
CA GLU A 340 5.34 -11.19 32.33
C GLU A 340 6.24 -10.52 33.39
N ASP A 341 7.26 -9.77 32.97
CA ASP A 341 8.14 -9.01 33.87
C ASP A 341 7.35 -7.98 34.69
N ASN A 342 6.48 -7.20 34.04
CA ASN A 342 5.66 -6.19 34.72
C ASN A 342 4.63 -6.82 35.68
N ILE A 343 3.98 -7.93 35.29
CA ILE A 343 3.06 -8.65 36.17
C ILE A 343 3.80 -9.26 37.36
N ASN A 344 5.01 -9.79 37.18
CA ASN A 344 5.83 -10.31 38.27
C ASN A 344 6.23 -9.19 39.25
N SER A 345 6.58 -8.00 38.76
CA SER A 345 6.81 -6.84 39.63
C SER A 345 5.57 -6.47 40.44
N LEU A 346 4.38 -6.42 39.83
CA LEU A 346 3.12 -6.12 40.53
C LEU A 346 2.78 -7.20 41.57
N LYS A 347 2.98 -8.49 41.25
CA LYS A 347 2.80 -9.62 42.18
C LYS A 347 3.75 -9.53 43.38
N ASN A 348 4.93 -8.94 43.21
CA ASN A 348 5.91 -8.72 44.28
C ASN A 348 5.76 -7.38 45.02
N GLY A 349 4.71 -6.59 44.72
CA GLY A 349 4.48 -5.29 45.37
C GLY A 349 5.38 -4.17 44.88
N GLN A 350 6.03 -4.36 43.74
CA GLN A 350 6.86 -3.35 43.09
C GLN A 350 6.02 -2.57 42.07
N ARG A 351 6.17 -1.25 42.08
CA ARG A 351 5.49 -0.39 41.11
C ARG A 351 6.19 -0.46 39.75
N LEU A 352 5.42 -0.27 38.68
CA LEU A 352 5.97 -0.20 37.33
C LEU A 352 6.84 1.05 37.17
N LEU A 353 8.01 0.90 36.53
CA LEU A 353 8.90 2.01 36.20
C LEU A 353 8.24 2.95 35.18
N LYS A 354 8.64 4.24 35.20
CA LYS A 354 8.11 5.23 34.28
C LYS A 354 8.53 4.88 32.83
N THR A 355 7.54 4.77 31.94
CA THR A 355 7.76 4.63 30.49
C THR A 355 8.48 5.88 29.96
N SER A 356 9.73 5.75 29.48
CA SER A 356 10.49 6.84 28.87
C SER A 356 10.27 6.91 27.35
N ALA A 357 10.09 8.13 26.83
CA ALA A 357 9.84 8.45 25.42
C ALA A 357 10.86 7.85 24.42
N ALA A 358 12.14 7.75 24.80
CA ALA A 358 13.25 7.60 23.84
C ALA A 358 13.79 6.17 23.63
N GLY A 359 13.25 5.12 24.27
CA GLY A 359 13.96 3.83 24.37
C GLY A 359 13.23 2.56 23.97
N ASP A 360 11.89 2.54 24.01
CA ASP A 360 11.14 1.28 23.89
C ASP A 360 10.39 1.22 22.56
N SER A 361 10.89 0.38 21.64
CA SER A 361 10.19 -0.11 20.44
C SER A 361 8.89 -0.89 20.75
N ALA A 362 8.40 -0.87 21.99
CA ALA A 362 7.18 -1.50 22.47
C ALA A 362 6.28 -0.48 23.19
N LYS A 363 5.91 0.62 22.49
CA LYS A 363 4.87 1.59 22.94
C LYS A 363 3.44 1.01 22.84
N GLY A 364 3.28 -0.25 22.40
CA GLY A 364 1.99 -0.93 22.40
C GLY A 364 2.07 -2.44 22.70
N LEU A 365 0.97 -2.99 23.23
CA LEU A 365 0.80 -4.39 23.60
C LEU A 365 -0.29 -5.03 22.74
N ASN A 366 -0.04 -6.24 22.23
CA ASN A 366 -0.96 -6.94 21.34
C ASN A 366 -1.56 -8.14 22.06
N LEU A 367 -2.89 -8.23 22.08
CA LEU A 367 -3.64 -9.31 22.70
C LEU A 367 -4.49 -10.02 21.65
N GLU A 368 -4.28 -11.32 21.47
CA GLU A 368 -5.10 -12.17 20.62
C GLU A 368 -6.13 -12.90 21.49
N VAL A 369 -7.40 -12.71 21.18
CA VAL A 369 -8.54 -13.30 21.91
C VAL A 369 -9.36 -14.15 20.94
N LYS A 370 -9.54 -15.42 21.27
CA LYS A 370 -10.25 -16.37 20.41
C LYS A 370 -11.20 -17.25 21.21
N LYS A 371 -12.41 -17.45 20.70
CA LYS A 371 -13.33 -18.48 21.22
C LYS A 371 -13.15 -19.81 20.49
N THR A 372 -13.33 -20.94 21.17
CA THR A 372 -13.07 -22.30 20.64
C THR A 372 -13.70 -22.60 19.27
N ASN A 373 -14.85 -21.98 18.95
CA ASN A 373 -15.59 -22.17 17.68
C ASN A 373 -15.57 -20.95 16.74
N GLN A 374 -14.67 -19.99 16.96
CA GLN A 374 -14.53 -18.81 16.12
C GLN A 374 -13.52 -19.05 15.00
N ALA A 375 -13.89 -18.68 13.77
CA ALA A 375 -13.05 -18.88 12.60
C ALA A 375 -11.83 -17.95 12.56
N VAL A 376 -11.96 -16.75 13.15
CA VAL A 376 -10.94 -15.69 13.13
C VAL A 376 -10.75 -15.18 14.56
N PRO A 377 -9.51 -14.99 15.05
CA PRO A 377 -9.26 -14.35 16.33
C PRO A 377 -9.56 -12.83 16.28
N ASN A 378 -9.79 -12.25 17.45
CA ASN A 378 -9.88 -10.80 17.64
C ASN A 378 -8.54 -10.30 18.19
N LEU A 379 -7.97 -9.29 17.55
CA LEU A 379 -6.66 -8.74 17.87
C LEU A 379 -6.83 -7.32 18.44
N LEU A 380 -6.42 -7.13 19.68
CA LEU A 380 -6.46 -5.85 20.38
C LEU A 380 -5.06 -5.27 20.47
N TYR A 381 -4.93 -4.02 20.07
CA TYR A 381 -3.69 -3.26 20.14
C TYR A 381 -3.87 -2.13 21.16
N PHE A 382 -3.20 -2.24 22.30
CA PHE A 382 -3.18 -1.20 23.33
C PHE A 382 -1.95 -0.32 23.16
N TYR A 383 -2.09 1.00 23.21
CA TYR A 383 -0.97 1.94 23.08
C TYR A 383 -0.83 2.80 24.32
N ASP A 384 0.34 2.82 24.96
CA ASP A 384 0.62 3.72 26.09
C ASP A 384 1.20 5.03 25.57
N LEU A 385 0.41 6.10 25.62
CA LEU A 385 0.82 7.40 25.12
C LEU A 385 1.47 8.18 26.26
N ALA A 386 2.80 8.26 26.25
CA ALA A 386 3.55 9.07 27.21
C ALA A 386 3.07 10.53 27.15
N GLY A 387 2.76 11.11 28.32
CA GLY A 387 2.08 12.40 28.43
C GLY A 387 2.99 13.62 28.31
N GLU A 388 4.22 13.47 27.82
CA GLU A 388 5.26 14.51 27.76
C GLU A 388 5.37 15.20 26.40
N TYR A 389 6.13 16.31 26.35
CA TYR A 389 6.30 17.17 25.17
C TYR A 389 6.83 16.34 24.00
N ILE A 390 6.10 16.40 22.90
CA ILE A 390 6.31 15.54 21.76
C ILE A 390 7.37 16.17 20.86
N ASP A 391 8.53 15.54 20.72
CA ASP A 391 9.47 15.83 19.64
C ASP A 391 8.79 15.56 18.28
N THR A 392 9.17 16.29 17.22
CA THR A 392 8.52 16.19 15.89
C THR A 392 8.42 14.77 15.34
N ASP A 393 9.38 13.90 15.69
CA ASP A 393 9.44 12.50 15.24
C ASP A 393 8.44 11.60 15.99
N GLU A 394 8.29 11.79 17.31
CA GLU A 394 7.27 11.10 18.10
C GLU A 394 5.85 11.53 17.69
N GLN A 395 5.68 12.77 17.26
CA GLN A 395 4.39 13.29 16.79
C GLN A 395 3.95 12.61 15.49
N ALA A 396 4.91 12.27 14.62
CA ALA A 396 4.65 11.51 13.41
C ALA A 396 4.31 10.04 13.73
N GLU A 397 4.95 9.45 14.74
CA GLU A 397 4.67 8.09 15.22
C GLU A 397 3.28 7.98 15.87
N LEU A 398 2.94 8.89 16.78
CA LEU A 398 1.62 8.96 17.45
C LEU A 398 0.48 9.14 16.44
N GLN A 399 0.69 9.91 15.37
CA GLN A 399 -0.28 10.05 14.29
C GLN A 399 -0.54 8.73 13.54
N LYS A 400 0.49 7.88 13.37
CA LYS A 400 0.31 6.56 12.74
C LYS A 400 -0.62 5.67 13.57
N TYR A 401 -0.53 5.72 14.90
CA TYR A 401 -1.41 4.96 15.79
C TYR A 401 -2.88 5.44 15.73
N PHE A 402 -3.11 6.75 15.76
CA PHE A 402 -4.47 7.32 15.77
C PHE A 402 -5.20 7.25 14.43
N LYS A 403 -4.50 7.04 13.30
CA LYS A 403 -5.14 6.80 11.99
C LYS A 403 -6.22 5.73 12.03
N TYR A 404 -6.02 4.73 12.89
CA TYR A 404 -6.87 3.55 12.94
C TYR A 404 -7.56 3.35 14.28
N VAL A 405 -7.60 4.37 15.14
CA VAL A 405 -8.27 4.26 16.44
C VAL A 405 -9.72 3.80 16.29
N ASP A 406 -10.09 2.79 17.07
CA ASP A 406 -11.45 2.23 17.09
C ASP A 406 -12.21 2.66 18.35
N GLY A 407 -11.51 2.89 19.46
CA GLY A 407 -11.99 3.48 20.71
C GLY A 407 -10.81 3.94 21.56
N ALA A 408 -11.03 4.66 22.66
CA ALA A 408 -9.93 5.16 23.51
C ALA A 408 -10.23 5.05 25.00
N PHE A 409 -9.17 4.86 25.80
CA PHE A 409 -9.20 5.06 27.24
C PHE A 409 -8.62 6.42 27.60
N PHE A 410 -9.34 7.20 28.39
CA PHE A 410 -8.86 8.46 28.95
C PHE A 410 -8.77 8.34 30.47
N VAL A 411 -7.54 8.27 30.99
CA VAL A 411 -7.22 7.96 32.39
C VAL A 411 -6.96 9.26 33.15
N ILE A 412 -7.83 9.55 34.12
CA ILE A 412 -7.81 10.74 34.95
C ILE A 412 -7.31 10.39 36.34
N ASP A 413 -6.28 11.11 36.79
CA ASP A 413 -5.91 11.16 38.20
C ASP A 413 -6.79 12.19 38.90
N PRO A 414 -7.63 11.81 39.87
CA PRO A 414 -8.49 12.76 40.57
C PRO A 414 -7.67 13.89 41.25
N PHE A 415 -6.46 13.61 41.72
CA PHE A 415 -5.58 14.60 42.38
C PHE A 415 -4.86 15.54 41.41
N SER A 416 -4.97 15.29 40.09
CA SER A 416 -4.54 16.27 39.09
C SER A 416 -5.47 17.49 39.04
N ILE A 417 -6.73 17.33 39.45
CA ILE A 417 -7.72 18.40 39.50
C ILE A 417 -7.44 19.32 40.70
N ASN A 418 -7.29 20.62 40.45
CA ASN A 418 -6.87 21.58 41.47
C ASN A 418 -7.77 21.59 42.71
N GLN A 419 -9.10 21.54 42.55
CA GLN A 419 -10.04 21.56 43.68
C GLN A 419 -9.96 20.29 44.54
N VAL A 420 -9.81 19.13 43.89
CA VAL A 420 -9.62 17.85 44.60
C VAL A 420 -8.29 17.86 45.34
N ARG A 421 -7.20 18.31 44.69
CA ARG A 421 -5.88 18.42 45.30
C ARG A 421 -5.88 19.31 46.54
N GLN A 422 -6.56 20.45 46.46
CA GLN A 422 -6.71 21.38 47.59
C GLN A 422 -7.55 20.75 48.72
N ARG A 423 -8.65 20.08 48.40
CA ARG A 423 -9.52 19.42 49.40
C ARG A 423 -8.77 18.35 50.19
N TYR A 424 -7.90 17.59 49.54
CA TYR A 424 -7.18 16.48 50.17
C TYR A 424 -5.73 16.81 50.52
N GLN A 425 -5.32 18.08 50.48
CA GLN A 425 -3.92 18.48 50.68
C GLN A 425 -3.35 17.94 52.00
N ASP A 426 -4.13 17.98 53.08
CA ASP A 426 -3.74 17.49 54.41
C ASP A 426 -3.67 15.96 54.50
N ALA A 427 -4.56 15.25 53.80
CA ALA A 427 -4.54 13.79 53.70
C ALA A 427 -3.39 13.29 52.79
N LEU A 428 -2.98 14.11 51.82
CA LEU A 428 -1.91 13.83 50.86
C LEU A 428 -0.52 14.16 51.42
N SER A 429 -0.38 15.10 52.37
CA SER A 429 0.92 15.49 52.96
C SER A 429 1.65 14.38 53.72
N ASN A 430 0.96 13.31 54.13
CA ASN A 430 1.58 12.14 54.75
C ASN A 430 2.09 11.09 53.74
N ASN A 431 1.85 11.29 52.44
CA ASN A 431 2.29 10.40 51.38
C ASN A 431 3.37 11.09 50.51
N ALA A 432 4.60 10.58 50.58
CA ALA A 432 5.74 11.06 49.80
C ALA A 432 5.52 11.00 48.26
N ASP A 433 4.49 10.28 47.81
CA ASP A 433 4.17 10.03 46.40
C ASP A 433 3.52 11.21 45.64
N ILE A 434 3.08 12.26 46.34
CA ILE A 434 2.28 13.35 45.75
C ILE A 434 3.05 14.69 45.62
N GLN A 435 4.30 14.74 46.10
CA GLN A 435 5.13 15.95 46.05
C GLN A 435 5.62 16.32 44.64
N ASP A 436 5.54 15.40 43.68
CA ASP A 436 6.09 15.54 42.32
C ASP A 436 5.02 15.76 41.23
N LEU A 437 3.85 16.35 41.56
CA LEU A 437 2.88 16.74 40.53
C LEU A 437 3.26 18.09 39.91
N PRO A 438 3.85 18.12 38.70
CA PRO A 438 3.92 19.37 37.93
C PRO A 438 2.49 19.88 37.71
N ASN A 439 2.37 21.20 37.62
CA ASN A 439 1.13 21.94 37.37
C ASN A 439 0.64 21.69 35.93
N GLN A 440 0.32 20.44 35.61
CA GLN A 440 -0.10 20.02 34.27
C GLN A 440 -1.61 20.04 34.16
N ASP A 441 -2.06 20.62 33.05
CA ASP A 441 -3.46 20.84 32.76
C ASP A 441 -4.10 19.58 32.18
N LEU A 442 -5.14 19.08 32.85
CA LEU A 442 -5.93 17.94 32.41
C LEU A 442 -6.60 18.23 31.05
N ASP A 443 -7.00 19.48 30.82
CA ASP A 443 -7.59 19.92 29.56
C ASP A 443 -6.57 19.79 28.42
N ALA A 444 -5.28 20.07 28.66
CA ALA A 444 -4.24 19.86 27.66
C ALA A 444 -4.02 18.37 27.29
N ALA A 445 -4.28 17.43 28.20
CA ALA A 445 -4.26 16.00 27.85
C ALA A 445 -5.44 15.61 26.96
N TYR A 446 -6.62 16.18 27.23
CA TYR A 446 -7.81 15.96 26.41
C TYR A 446 -7.69 16.62 25.03
N GLU A 447 -7.25 17.87 24.94
CA GLU A 447 -7.07 18.58 23.68
C GLU A 447 -6.07 17.87 22.76
N ARG A 448 -5.01 17.27 23.32
CA ARG A 448 -4.10 16.41 22.57
C ARG A 448 -4.80 15.19 21.98
N MET A 449 -5.63 14.51 22.78
CA MET A 449 -6.43 13.40 22.29
C MET A 449 -7.36 13.86 21.16
N LEU A 450 -8.10 14.94 21.39
CA LEU A 450 -9.06 15.48 20.44
C LEU A 450 -8.39 15.87 19.12
N PHE A 451 -7.26 16.58 19.19
CA PHE A 451 -6.45 16.92 18.01
C PHE A 451 -6.03 15.67 17.22
N LEU A 452 -5.58 14.61 17.90
CA LEU A 452 -5.20 13.35 17.25
C LEU A 452 -6.40 12.65 16.60
N PHE A 453 -7.59 12.73 17.19
CA PHE A 453 -8.83 12.25 16.58
C PHE A 453 -9.23 13.10 15.35
N GLU A 454 -9.22 14.43 15.46
CA GLU A 454 -9.61 15.34 14.37
C GLU A 454 -8.70 15.24 13.15
N LYS A 455 -7.39 15.11 13.36
CA LYS A 455 -6.41 14.98 12.28
C LYS A 455 -6.56 13.66 11.51
N ASN A 456 -6.95 12.59 12.20
CA ASN A 456 -6.89 11.23 11.67
C ASN A 456 -8.25 10.63 11.29
N LYS A 457 -9.34 11.09 11.91
CA LYS A 457 -10.71 10.61 11.67
C LYS A 457 -11.57 11.72 11.09
N LYS A 458 -12.18 11.43 9.94
CA LYS A 458 -13.11 12.37 9.29
C LYS A 458 -14.45 12.37 10.02
N LYS A 459 -14.76 13.46 10.73
CA LYS A 459 -16.08 13.75 11.29
C LYS A 459 -16.93 14.50 10.26
N ARG A 460 -18.20 14.12 10.07
CA ARG A 460 -19.15 14.92 9.26
C ARG A 460 -19.41 16.24 10.00
N LYS A 461 -19.46 17.36 9.27
CA LYS A 461 -19.65 18.71 9.85
C LYS A 461 -20.86 18.72 10.81
N GLY A 462 -20.64 19.12 12.06
CA GLY A 462 -21.68 19.18 13.10
C GLY A 462 -22.13 17.85 13.71
N LYS A 463 -21.46 16.72 13.43
CA LYS A 463 -21.75 15.41 14.07
C LYS A 463 -20.71 15.06 15.13
N LYS A 464 -20.98 14.11 16.02
CA LYS A 464 -20.01 13.61 17.02
C LYS A 464 -19.14 12.48 16.41
N PHE A 465 -17.97 12.22 17.01
CA PHE A 465 -17.17 11.03 16.71
C PHE A 465 -17.92 9.78 17.16
N THR A 466 -17.93 8.75 16.32
CA THR A 466 -18.64 7.49 16.57
C THR A 466 -17.85 6.52 17.43
N GLN A 467 -16.54 6.78 17.61
CA GLN A 467 -15.65 5.95 18.42
C GLN A 467 -16.04 6.05 19.91
N PRO A 468 -16.18 4.92 20.62
CA PRO A 468 -16.42 4.91 22.06
C PRO A 468 -15.20 5.39 22.84
N VAL A 469 -15.44 6.16 23.90
CA VAL A 469 -14.39 6.62 24.82
C VAL A 469 -14.76 6.25 26.25
N ALA A 470 -13.89 5.49 26.92
CA ALA A 470 -14.01 5.17 28.33
C ALA A 470 -13.19 6.16 29.16
N ILE A 471 -13.86 6.92 30.03
CA ILE A 471 -13.22 7.83 30.97
C ILE A 471 -13.00 7.09 32.28
N ILE A 472 -11.76 7.00 32.74
CA ILE A 472 -11.36 6.15 33.86
C ILE A 472 -10.73 7.02 34.94
N VAL A 473 -11.43 7.18 36.06
CA VAL A 473 -10.91 7.86 37.25
C VAL A 473 -10.18 6.82 38.11
N THR A 474 -8.85 6.96 38.21
CA THR A 474 -7.99 6.03 38.95
C THR A 474 -7.84 6.42 40.42
N LYS A 475 -6.99 5.71 41.17
CA LYS A 475 -6.57 6.04 42.54
C LYS A 475 -7.72 6.21 43.54
N VAL A 476 -8.84 5.53 43.31
CA VAL A 476 -9.99 5.57 44.23
C VAL A 476 -9.75 4.85 45.56
N ASP A 477 -8.62 4.13 45.67
CA ASP A 477 -8.07 3.60 46.92
C ASP A 477 -7.54 4.67 47.88
N CYS A 478 -7.37 5.90 47.40
CA CYS A 478 -6.88 7.02 48.21
C CYS A 478 -8.02 7.87 48.77
N ALA A 479 -7.82 8.40 49.98
CA ALA A 479 -8.77 9.25 50.70
C ALA A 479 -10.15 8.57 50.86
N ASP A 480 -11.24 9.32 50.70
CA ASP A 480 -12.64 8.86 50.78
C ASP A 480 -13.28 8.68 49.39
N LEU A 481 -12.49 8.61 48.32
CA LEU A 481 -13.00 8.54 46.95
C LEU A 481 -13.89 7.30 46.71
N GLU A 482 -13.57 6.15 47.30
CA GLU A 482 -14.43 4.96 47.23
C GLU A 482 -15.83 5.20 47.83
N GLN A 483 -15.93 6.04 48.86
CA GLN A 483 -17.19 6.41 49.51
C GLN A 483 -17.99 7.44 48.69
N GLN A 484 -17.36 8.11 47.72
CA GLN A 484 -18.02 9.13 46.89
C GLN A 484 -18.37 8.63 45.48
N ILE A 485 -17.49 7.86 44.85
CA ILE A 485 -17.60 7.44 43.44
C ILE A 485 -17.39 5.93 43.23
N GLY A 486 -17.31 5.17 44.32
CA GLY A 486 -17.15 3.72 44.32
C GLY A 486 -18.48 2.97 44.44
N VAL A 487 -18.36 1.66 44.69
CA VAL A 487 -19.50 0.72 44.69
C VAL A 487 -20.46 0.99 45.84
N TYR A 488 -19.94 1.36 47.01
CA TYR A 488 -20.75 1.65 48.19
C TYR A 488 -21.75 2.79 47.90
N ARG A 489 -21.25 3.91 47.38
CA ARG A 489 -22.09 5.06 47.05
C ARG A 489 -23.07 4.77 45.93
N ALA A 490 -22.68 3.96 44.94
CA ALA A 490 -23.56 3.54 43.85
C ALA A 490 -24.78 2.77 44.36
N ARG A 491 -24.58 1.85 45.32
CA ARG A 491 -25.69 1.10 45.93
C ARG A 491 -26.62 1.99 46.74
N GLU A 492 -26.08 2.95 47.49
CA GLU A 492 -26.90 3.96 48.19
C GLU A 492 -27.68 4.84 47.20
N TYR A 493 -27.06 5.21 46.08
CA TYR A 493 -27.70 6.00 45.03
C TYR A 493 -28.85 5.22 44.36
N MET A 494 -28.65 3.93 44.08
CA MET A 494 -29.72 3.04 43.57
C MET A 494 -30.85 2.85 44.58
N ALA A 495 -30.53 2.75 45.88
CA ALA A 495 -31.56 2.63 46.92
C ALA A 495 -32.44 3.90 47.01
N SER A 496 -31.91 5.06 46.62
CA SER A 496 -32.64 6.34 46.61
C SER A 496 -33.29 6.67 45.25
N HIS A 497 -32.94 5.97 44.17
CA HIS A 497 -33.44 6.22 42.81
C HIS A 497 -33.84 4.91 42.13
N SER A 498 -35.15 4.61 42.12
CA SER A 498 -35.69 3.36 41.57
C SER A 498 -35.53 3.18 40.06
N ASP A 499 -35.22 4.26 39.33
CA ASP A 499 -35.10 4.25 37.87
C ASP A 499 -33.78 3.61 37.38
N ILE A 500 -32.81 3.40 38.28
CA ILE A 500 -31.48 2.87 37.96
C ILE A 500 -31.32 1.48 38.56
N THR A 501 -31.34 0.46 37.71
CA THR A 501 -31.28 -0.95 38.14
C THR A 501 -29.87 -1.54 38.11
N ASN A 502 -28.91 -0.86 37.46
CA ASN A 502 -27.54 -1.36 37.27
C ASN A 502 -26.53 -0.51 38.06
N GLU A 503 -25.69 -1.18 38.86
CA GLU A 503 -24.63 -0.56 39.66
C GLU A 503 -23.68 0.29 38.80
N GLN A 504 -23.34 -0.20 37.60
CA GLN A 504 -22.44 0.52 36.70
C GLN A 504 -23.07 1.80 36.12
N ASP A 505 -24.39 1.85 35.95
CA ASP A 505 -25.08 3.05 35.46
C ASP A 505 -25.15 4.12 36.56
N ALA A 506 -25.37 3.69 37.81
CA ALA A 506 -25.29 4.57 38.98
C ALA A 506 -23.87 5.16 39.13
N MET A 507 -22.83 4.33 39.03
CA MET A 507 -21.43 4.80 39.08
C MET A 507 -21.13 5.82 37.97
N ASN A 508 -21.56 5.56 36.73
CA ASN A 508 -21.37 6.46 35.61
C ASN A 508 -21.92 7.88 35.90
N ILE A 509 -23.10 7.97 36.54
CA ILE A 509 -23.71 9.24 36.93
C ILE A 509 -22.92 9.90 38.08
N LEU A 510 -22.59 9.13 39.12
CA LEU A 510 -21.87 9.64 40.30
C LEU A 510 -20.49 10.20 39.93
N ILE A 511 -19.75 9.51 39.07
CA ILE A 511 -18.42 9.95 38.61
C ILE A 511 -18.53 11.21 37.76
N LYS A 512 -19.55 11.28 36.89
CA LYS A 512 -19.80 12.48 36.09
C LYS A 512 -20.06 13.69 36.99
N ASN A 513 -20.98 13.56 37.94
CA ASN A 513 -21.31 14.62 38.89
C ASN A 513 -20.08 15.02 39.72
N PHE A 514 -19.30 14.04 40.19
CA PHE A 514 -18.05 14.29 40.90
C PHE A 514 -17.06 15.14 40.07
N LEU A 515 -16.87 14.84 38.78
CA LEU A 515 -15.99 15.63 37.92
C LEU A 515 -16.54 17.04 37.69
N GLU A 516 -17.85 17.19 37.53
CA GLU A 516 -18.50 18.50 37.37
C GLU A 516 -18.38 19.36 38.63
N ASP A 517 -18.64 18.79 39.80
CA ASP A 517 -18.64 19.46 41.11
C ASP A 517 -17.23 19.86 41.57
N ASN A 518 -16.19 19.14 41.12
CA ASN A 518 -14.80 19.38 41.52
C ASN A 518 -13.99 20.15 40.46
N GLY A 519 -14.66 20.86 39.55
CA GLY A 519 -14.00 21.83 38.65
C GLY A 519 -13.54 21.29 37.30
N ALA A 520 -13.88 20.04 36.95
CA ALA A 520 -13.64 19.44 35.63
C ALA A 520 -14.91 19.41 34.75
N GLY A 521 -15.93 20.23 35.06
CA GLY A 521 -17.18 20.24 34.29
C GLY A 521 -17.03 20.69 32.83
N ASN A 522 -16.05 21.56 32.51
CA ASN A 522 -15.76 21.93 31.11
C ASN A 522 -15.26 20.72 30.30
N LEU A 523 -14.35 19.93 30.88
CA LEU A 523 -13.83 18.71 30.29
C LEU A 523 -14.96 17.70 29.99
N VAL A 524 -15.82 17.44 30.97
CA VAL A 524 -16.98 16.53 30.81
C VAL A 524 -17.87 16.97 29.65
N ARG A 525 -18.25 18.24 29.61
CA ARG A 525 -19.07 18.80 28.52
C ARG A 525 -18.37 18.68 27.17
N ASN A 526 -17.08 19.00 27.07
CA ASN A 526 -16.33 18.91 25.82
C ASN A 526 -16.25 17.47 25.31
N ILE A 527 -16.02 16.50 26.20
CA ILE A 527 -16.04 15.07 25.87
C ILE A 527 -17.41 14.67 25.30
N GLU A 528 -18.49 15.00 26.00
CA GLU A 528 -19.86 14.64 25.58
C GLU A 528 -20.28 15.37 24.29
N LEU A 529 -19.79 16.58 24.03
CA LEU A 529 -20.04 17.32 22.80
C LEU A 529 -19.33 16.69 21.60
N ASN A 530 -18.13 16.12 21.81
CA ASN A 530 -17.31 15.60 20.73
C ASN A 530 -17.55 14.12 20.41
N PHE A 531 -17.93 13.29 21.38
CA PHE A 531 -18.07 11.84 21.22
C PHE A 531 -19.52 11.38 21.44
N SER A 532 -20.01 10.45 20.61
CA SER A 532 -21.39 9.95 20.72
C SER A 532 -21.58 8.89 21.80
N ASN A 533 -20.51 8.19 22.18
CA ASN A 533 -20.56 7.08 23.11
C ASN A 533 -19.44 7.24 24.15
N VAL A 534 -19.82 7.69 25.35
CA VAL A 534 -18.90 7.99 26.45
C VAL A 534 -19.45 7.36 27.70
N ARG A 535 -18.57 6.72 28.48
CA ARG A 535 -18.93 6.16 29.78
C ARG A 535 -17.82 6.40 30.79
N PHE A 536 -18.20 6.72 32.01
CA PHE A 536 -17.33 7.03 33.13
C PHE A 536 -17.20 5.82 34.05
N PHE A 537 -15.97 5.51 34.45
CA PHE A 537 -15.60 4.38 35.29
C PHE A 537 -14.64 4.84 36.38
N SER A 538 -14.65 4.15 37.51
CA SER A 538 -13.74 4.39 38.62
C SER A 538 -13.05 3.09 39.02
N CYS A 539 -11.73 3.14 39.18
CA CYS A 539 -10.93 1.97 39.46
C CYS A 539 -9.75 2.28 40.39
N SER A 540 -9.31 1.26 41.12
CA SER A 540 -8.02 1.27 41.80
C SER A 540 -7.07 0.35 41.08
N ASN A 541 -5.99 0.89 40.51
CA ASN A 541 -5.04 0.09 39.73
C ASN A 541 -4.09 -0.73 40.61
N ILE A 542 -4.01 -0.39 41.90
CA ILE A 542 -3.07 -0.95 42.88
C ILE A 542 -3.83 -1.80 43.92
N GLY A 543 -5.12 -1.54 44.10
CA GLY A 543 -5.99 -2.19 45.09
C GLY A 543 -6.12 -1.37 46.37
N PHE A 544 -7.06 -1.77 47.21
CA PHE A 544 -7.18 -1.24 48.56
C PHE A 544 -6.17 -1.94 49.47
N ARG A 545 -5.24 -1.19 50.07
CA ARG A 545 -4.36 -1.74 51.10
C ARG A 545 -5.24 -2.08 52.30
N ASP A 546 -5.24 -3.34 52.73
CA ASP A 546 -5.93 -3.74 53.94
C ASP A 546 -5.32 -2.98 55.14
N GLN A 547 -6.04 -1.97 55.62
CA GLN A 547 -5.68 -1.19 56.82
C GLN A 547 -6.25 -1.83 58.09
N THR A 548 -6.63 -3.11 58.09
CA THR A 548 -6.95 -3.80 59.34
C THR A 548 -5.69 -3.96 60.18
N ILE A 549 -5.59 -3.11 61.21
CA ILE A 549 -4.58 -3.18 62.27
C ILE A 549 -4.60 -4.59 62.86
N GLY A 550 -3.59 -5.41 62.53
CA GLY A 550 -3.36 -6.72 63.16
C GLY A 550 -3.25 -7.95 62.24
N SER A 551 -3.45 -7.84 60.92
CA SER A 551 -3.21 -8.97 60.01
C SER A 551 -1.74 -9.04 59.59
N SER A 552 -1.00 -10.02 60.12
CA SER A 552 0.41 -10.29 59.77
C SER A 552 0.62 -10.95 58.40
N ASN A 553 -0.43 -11.07 57.58
CA ASN A 553 -0.36 -11.56 56.22
C ASN A 553 -0.82 -10.48 55.23
N SER A 554 -0.14 -9.33 55.22
CA SER A 554 -0.27 -8.39 54.11
C SER A 554 0.38 -9.02 52.89
N SER A 555 -0.43 -9.61 52.01
CA SER A 555 0.02 -9.91 50.65
C SER A 555 0.59 -8.60 50.09
N ASN A 556 1.90 -8.56 49.85
CA ASN A 556 2.54 -7.41 49.21
C ASN A 556 2.13 -7.27 47.74
N SER A 557 1.35 -8.21 47.17
CA SER A 557 0.91 -8.14 45.78
C SER A 557 -0.11 -7.02 45.56
N PHE A 558 0.04 -6.29 44.45
CA PHE A 558 -0.96 -5.34 43.99
C PHE A 558 -2.04 -6.07 43.21
N ASP A 559 -3.30 -5.84 43.59
CA ASP A 559 -4.45 -6.41 42.92
C ASP A 559 -5.50 -5.33 42.65
N GLY A 560 -5.74 -5.06 41.38
CA GLY A 560 -6.63 -3.97 40.98
C GLY A 560 -8.07 -4.23 41.38
N VAL A 561 -8.82 -3.17 41.62
CA VAL A 561 -10.27 -3.24 41.84
C VAL A 561 -10.96 -2.43 40.76
N ARG A 562 -11.92 -3.06 40.09
CA ARG A 562 -12.72 -2.50 38.98
C ARG A 562 -11.93 -2.04 37.75
N VAL A 563 -10.85 -2.74 37.42
CA VAL A 563 -10.05 -2.40 36.22
C VAL A 563 -10.52 -3.11 34.95
N LEU A 564 -11.35 -4.16 35.07
CA LEU A 564 -11.77 -5.02 33.97
C LEU A 564 -12.96 -4.43 33.19
N GLU A 565 -13.88 -3.78 33.89
CA GLU A 565 -15.15 -3.27 33.38
C GLU A 565 -14.99 -2.27 32.24
N PRO A 566 -14.09 -1.26 32.31
CA PRO A 566 -13.92 -0.33 31.20
C PRO A 566 -13.36 -1.05 29.96
N MET A 567 -12.50 -2.06 30.15
CA MET A 567 -11.93 -2.86 29.07
C MET A 567 -13.01 -3.71 28.37
N VAL A 568 -13.81 -4.46 29.13
CA VAL A 568 -14.90 -5.28 28.58
C VAL A 568 -15.92 -4.41 27.85
N TRP A 569 -16.34 -3.29 28.46
CA TRP A 569 -17.27 -2.36 27.82
C TRP A 569 -16.73 -1.85 26.48
N LEU A 570 -15.47 -1.42 26.42
CA LEU A 570 -14.89 -0.90 25.17
C LEU A 570 -14.77 -2.00 24.10
N MET A 571 -14.44 -3.24 24.50
CA MET A 571 -14.38 -4.40 23.60
C MET A 571 -15.76 -4.77 23.02
N GLU A 572 -16.83 -4.63 23.81
CA GLU A 572 -18.20 -4.81 23.33
C GLU A 572 -18.58 -3.73 22.31
N GLN A 573 -18.31 -2.45 22.62
CA GLN A 573 -18.63 -1.33 21.73
C GLN A 573 -17.86 -1.39 20.40
N THR A 574 -16.62 -1.91 20.42
CA THR A 574 -15.78 -2.09 19.24
C THR A 574 -16.01 -3.42 18.50
N ASN A 575 -16.93 -4.27 18.98
CA ASN A 575 -17.21 -5.62 18.46
C ASN A 575 -15.99 -6.56 18.45
N THR A 576 -15.03 -6.34 19.35
CA THR A 576 -13.83 -7.19 19.50
C THR A 576 -13.95 -8.19 20.62
N LEU A 577 -15.06 -8.20 21.36
CA LEU A 577 -15.37 -9.31 22.24
C LEU A 577 -16.00 -10.47 21.42
N PRO A 578 -15.46 -11.71 21.51
CA PRO A 578 -15.97 -12.85 20.75
C PRO A 578 -17.44 -13.25 21.02
N HIS A 579 -18.39 -12.78 20.21
CA HIS A 579 -19.82 -13.12 20.39
C HIS A 579 -20.40 -14.14 19.39
N LYS A 580 -19.76 -14.40 18.23
CA LYS A 580 -20.38 -15.20 17.15
C LYS A 580 -19.66 -16.52 16.86
N ALA A 581 -20.43 -17.62 16.85
CA ALA A 581 -20.03 -18.84 16.14
C ALA A 581 -19.93 -18.55 14.63
N SER A 582 -19.03 -19.23 13.93
CA SER A 582 -18.80 -19.00 12.49
C SER A 582 -20.07 -19.23 11.65
N PHE A 583 -20.66 -18.14 11.14
CA PHE A 583 -21.76 -18.15 10.18
C PHE A 583 -21.44 -19.01 8.95
N ILE A 584 -20.17 -19.04 8.52
CA ILE A 584 -19.71 -19.81 7.36
C ILE A 584 -19.79 -21.32 7.62
N TRP A 585 -19.47 -21.78 8.82
CA TRP A 585 -19.64 -23.19 9.18
C TRP A 585 -21.11 -23.58 9.33
N GLN A 586 -21.98 -22.66 9.74
CA GLN A 586 -23.43 -22.87 9.71
C GLN A 586 -23.99 -22.91 8.28
N PHE A 587 -23.50 -22.04 7.39
CA PHE A 587 -23.94 -21.97 5.99
C PHE A 587 -23.43 -23.16 5.17
N LEU A 588 -22.16 -23.54 5.29
CA LEU A 588 -21.58 -24.67 4.55
C LEU A 588 -22.09 -26.03 5.05
N ARG A 589 -22.51 -26.13 6.32
CA ARG A 589 -23.26 -27.30 6.84
C ARG A 589 -24.77 -27.18 6.64
N SER A 590 -25.27 -26.08 6.08
CA SER A 590 -26.70 -25.95 5.83
C SER A 590 -27.11 -27.00 4.81
N THR A 591 -28.21 -27.67 5.10
CA THR A 591 -28.86 -28.60 4.16
C THR A 591 -29.15 -27.91 2.83
N THR A 592 -29.41 -26.60 2.84
CA THR A 592 -29.62 -25.78 1.64
C THR A 592 -28.38 -25.70 0.75
N TRP A 593 -27.19 -25.46 1.32
CA TRP A 593 -25.94 -25.43 0.54
C TRP A 593 -25.60 -26.81 -0.04
N ILE A 594 -25.74 -27.87 0.76
CA ILE A 594 -25.42 -29.24 0.33
C ILE A 594 -26.38 -29.69 -0.78
N ASN A 595 -27.68 -29.40 -0.65
CA ASN A 595 -28.69 -29.92 -1.58
C ASN A 595 -28.88 -29.06 -2.83
N TYR A 596 -28.57 -27.75 -2.79
CA TYR A 596 -28.82 -26.84 -3.91
C TYR A 596 -27.58 -26.07 -4.36
N GLY A 597 -26.76 -25.59 -3.42
CA GLY A 597 -25.55 -24.82 -3.75
C GLY A 597 -24.46 -25.65 -4.42
N LEU A 598 -24.17 -26.83 -3.86
CA LEU A 598 -23.13 -27.74 -4.38
C LEU A 598 -23.50 -28.32 -5.77
N PRO A 599 -24.75 -28.75 -6.04
CA PRO A 599 -25.12 -29.20 -7.38
C PRO A 599 -25.13 -28.08 -8.43
N VAL A 600 -25.58 -26.87 -8.10
CA VAL A 600 -25.51 -25.72 -9.02
C VAL A 600 -24.06 -25.35 -9.33
N PHE A 601 -23.17 -25.43 -8.33
CA PHE A 601 -21.74 -25.23 -8.52
C PHE A 601 -21.14 -26.26 -9.50
N ILE A 602 -21.47 -27.55 -9.31
CA ILE A 602 -21.04 -28.63 -10.21
C ILE A 602 -21.63 -28.46 -11.62
N ALA A 603 -22.92 -28.12 -11.72
CA ALA A 603 -23.61 -27.93 -12.99
C ALA A 603 -23.05 -26.73 -13.78
N THR A 604 -22.64 -25.66 -13.09
CA THR A 604 -22.04 -24.47 -13.73
C THR A 604 -20.64 -24.79 -14.30
N ILE A 605 -19.85 -25.60 -13.59
CA ILE A 605 -18.57 -26.13 -14.12
C ILE A 605 -18.82 -26.97 -15.37
N MET A 606 -19.80 -27.86 -15.33
CA MET A 606 -20.16 -28.70 -16.47
C MET A 606 -20.68 -27.88 -17.66
N ALA A 607 -21.47 -26.84 -17.42
CA ALA A 607 -21.96 -25.92 -18.45
C ALA A 607 -20.82 -25.11 -19.08
N GLY A 608 -19.83 -24.64 -18.31
CA GLY A 608 -18.65 -23.96 -18.81
C GLY A 608 -17.82 -24.81 -19.77
N VAL A 609 -17.69 -26.11 -19.49
CA VAL A 609 -17.03 -27.09 -20.38
C VAL A 609 -17.81 -27.27 -21.70
N LEU A 610 -19.13 -27.31 -21.64
CA LEU A 610 -19.99 -27.50 -22.83
C LEU A 610 -20.08 -26.24 -23.72
N PHE A 611 -20.21 -25.05 -23.12
CA PHE A 611 -20.29 -23.79 -23.88
C PHE A 611 -18.93 -23.35 -24.45
N GLY A 612 -17.82 -23.67 -23.78
CA GLY A 612 -16.46 -23.48 -24.32
C GLY A 612 -16.20 -24.33 -25.57
N GLY A 613 -16.70 -25.58 -25.59
CA GLY A 613 -16.64 -26.43 -26.79
C GLY A 613 -17.45 -25.88 -27.96
N TYR A 614 -18.67 -25.39 -27.70
CA TYR A 614 -19.57 -24.87 -28.75
C TYR A 614 -19.04 -23.59 -29.43
N SER A 615 -18.40 -22.71 -28.67
CA SER A 615 -17.85 -21.45 -29.21
C SER A 615 -16.59 -21.66 -30.05
N ILE A 616 -15.77 -22.66 -29.73
CA ILE A 616 -14.59 -23.03 -30.52
C ILE A 616 -15.00 -23.68 -31.85
N ILE A 617 -15.99 -24.57 -31.83
CA ILE A 617 -16.54 -25.20 -33.06
C ILE A 617 -17.14 -24.13 -33.99
N ARG A 618 -17.85 -23.14 -33.43
CA ARG A 618 -18.44 -22.05 -34.24
C ARG A 618 -17.36 -21.14 -34.84
N TRP A 619 -16.23 -20.94 -34.16
CA TRP A 619 -15.11 -20.15 -34.68
C TRP A 619 -14.34 -20.89 -35.78
N THR A 620 -14.06 -22.18 -35.62
CA THR A 620 -13.43 -23.01 -36.67
C THR A 620 -14.29 -23.17 -37.91
N VAL A 621 -15.62 -23.24 -37.77
CA VAL A 621 -16.55 -23.24 -38.93
C VAL A 621 -16.51 -21.91 -39.69
N LYS A 622 -16.24 -20.79 -39.00
CA LYS A 622 -16.20 -19.45 -39.62
C LYS A 622 -14.86 -19.15 -40.31
N THR A 623 -13.78 -19.82 -39.92
CA THR A 623 -12.44 -19.65 -40.52
C THR A 623 -12.16 -20.59 -41.69
N LEU A 624 -13.04 -21.57 -41.97
CA LEU A 624 -12.91 -22.54 -43.07
C LEU A 624 -13.76 -22.22 -44.32
N GLN A 625 -14.43 -21.07 -44.38
CA GLN A 625 -15.08 -20.62 -45.62
C GLN A 625 -14.10 -19.79 -46.46
N PRO A 626 -13.82 -20.17 -47.71
CA PRO A 626 -12.96 -19.39 -48.59
C PRO A 626 -13.66 -18.07 -48.96
N SER A 627 -12.94 -16.96 -48.77
CA SER A 627 -13.40 -15.62 -49.14
C SER A 627 -13.40 -15.47 -50.66
N ASN A 628 -14.59 -15.52 -51.27
CA ASN A 628 -14.79 -14.96 -52.61
C ASN A 628 -14.78 -13.43 -52.49
N SER A 629 -13.72 -12.81 -53.00
CA SER A 629 -13.59 -11.38 -53.18
C SER A 629 -14.23 -10.97 -54.52
N SER A 630 -15.30 -10.17 -54.47
CA SER A 630 -15.72 -9.34 -55.60
C SER A 630 -16.50 -8.13 -55.08
N GLN A 631 -15.91 -6.96 -55.30
CA GLN A 631 -16.50 -5.62 -55.50
C GLN A 631 -17.95 -5.37 -55.04
N SER A 632 -18.12 -4.32 -54.23
CA SER A 632 -18.76 -3.07 -54.69
C SER A 632 -18.75 -2.02 -53.59
N SER A 633 -18.15 -0.89 -53.90
CA SER A 633 -18.32 0.39 -53.22
C SER A 633 -19.80 0.81 -53.26
N GLU A 634 -20.50 0.69 -52.15
CA GLU A 634 -21.77 1.37 -51.92
C GLU A 634 -21.63 2.41 -50.82
N ILE A 635 -21.71 3.66 -51.28
CA ILE A 635 -21.95 4.87 -50.52
C ILE A 635 -23.24 4.67 -49.71
N LYS A 636 -23.12 4.40 -48.42
CA LYS A 636 -24.26 4.55 -47.49
C LYS A 636 -24.36 6.00 -47.07
N LYS A 637 -25.30 6.69 -47.73
CA LYS A 637 -25.97 7.89 -47.23
C LYS A 637 -26.43 7.65 -45.79
N SER A 638 -25.78 8.29 -44.83
CA SER A 638 -26.37 8.60 -43.52
C SER A 638 -26.67 10.09 -43.50
N ASN A 639 -27.93 10.38 -43.81
CA ASN A 639 -28.77 11.44 -43.27
C ASN A 639 -28.10 12.76 -42.80
N PRO A 640 -28.20 13.86 -43.57
CA PRO A 640 -27.82 15.19 -43.12
C PRO A 640 -28.98 15.80 -42.32
N GLN A 641 -29.13 15.39 -41.06
CA GLN A 641 -29.98 16.11 -40.10
C GLN A 641 -29.58 15.80 -38.66
N SER A 642 -28.37 16.22 -38.31
CA SER A 642 -27.98 16.60 -36.94
C SER A 642 -26.73 17.48 -36.99
N GLN A 643 -26.79 18.56 -37.76
CA GLN A 643 -25.87 19.69 -37.65
C GLN A 643 -26.64 20.88 -37.11
N ILE A 644 -26.90 20.90 -35.81
CA ILE A 644 -27.04 22.12 -35.02
C ILE A 644 -26.43 21.83 -33.63
N SER A 645 -25.52 22.72 -33.22
CA SER A 645 -24.86 22.90 -31.92
C SER A 645 -23.87 21.83 -31.43
N ASP A 646 -22.60 21.97 -31.82
CA ASP A 646 -21.48 21.49 -31.00
C ASP A 646 -20.45 22.62 -30.82
N LYS A 647 -20.96 23.79 -30.42
CA LYS A 647 -20.18 25.01 -30.11
C LYS A 647 -19.90 25.18 -28.61
N THR A 648 -20.32 24.24 -27.77
CA THR A 648 -20.26 24.35 -26.32
C THR A 648 -18.94 23.78 -25.77
N LEU A 649 -18.21 24.60 -25.01
CA LEU A 649 -17.02 24.20 -24.26
C LEU A 649 -17.42 23.15 -23.21
N THR A 650 -16.81 21.96 -23.24
CA THR A 650 -17.14 20.87 -22.31
C THR A 650 -16.17 20.77 -21.14
N GLU A 651 -16.64 20.27 -20.00
CA GLU A 651 -15.80 20.00 -18.81
C GLU A 651 -14.66 19.03 -19.12
N GLU A 652 -14.90 18.03 -19.98
CA GLU A 652 -13.89 17.06 -20.42
C GLU A 652 -12.73 17.74 -21.15
N LYS A 653 -13.00 18.77 -21.96
CA LYS A 653 -11.95 19.54 -22.62
C LYS A 653 -11.11 20.34 -21.63
N LEU A 654 -11.75 20.94 -20.62
CA LEU A 654 -11.05 21.67 -19.57
C LEU A 654 -10.21 20.76 -18.67
N LYS A 655 -10.62 19.50 -18.47
CA LYS A 655 -9.86 18.51 -17.69
C LYS A 655 -8.66 17.93 -18.42
N ASN A 656 -8.63 17.99 -19.75
CA ASN A 656 -7.57 17.39 -20.57
C ASN A 656 -6.75 18.41 -21.38
N MET A 657 -6.84 19.70 -21.03
CA MET A 657 -6.01 20.75 -21.63
C MET A 657 -4.75 21.05 -20.81
N THR A 658 -3.79 21.74 -21.43
CA THR A 658 -2.58 22.24 -20.77
C THR A 658 -2.84 23.61 -20.17
N TYR A 659 -2.54 23.78 -18.88
CA TYR A 659 -2.60 25.08 -18.20
C TYR A 659 -1.19 25.66 -18.02
N THR A 660 -1.04 26.97 -18.21
CA THR A 660 0.24 27.66 -18.01
C THR A 660 0.13 28.61 -16.83
N LEU A 661 0.97 28.39 -15.81
CA LEU A 661 1.05 29.19 -14.58
C LEU A 661 2.49 29.67 -14.41
N TYR A 662 2.70 30.98 -14.24
CA TYR A 662 4.03 31.59 -14.04
C TYR A 662 5.12 31.08 -15.02
N ASN A 663 4.79 31.01 -16.31
CA ASN A 663 5.64 30.50 -17.41
C ASN A 663 5.97 28.99 -17.38
N THR A 664 5.28 28.20 -16.56
CA THR A 664 5.40 26.73 -16.55
C THR A 664 4.12 26.10 -17.09
N ALA A 665 4.26 25.14 -18.01
CA ALA A 665 3.14 24.45 -18.64
C ALA A 665 2.85 23.11 -17.96
N TYR A 666 1.59 22.89 -17.60
CA TYR A 666 1.08 21.71 -16.90
C TYR A 666 0.06 20.99 -17.79
N PRO A 667 0.42 19.89 -18.46
CA PRO A 667 -0.52 19.09 -19.22
C PRO A 667 -1.38 18.26 -18.26
N LEU A 668 -2.67 18.59 -18.12
CA LEU A 668 -3.56 17.85 -17.23
C LEU A 668 -4.16 16.65 -17.95
N THR A 669 -4.35 15.55 -17.21
CA THR A 669 -5.13 14.38 -17.63
C THR A 669 -6.22 14.15 -16.58
N ASP A 670 -7.48 14.15 -17.01
CA ASP A 670 -8.64 14.08 -16.12
C ASP A 670 -8.59 15.08 -14.94
N GLY A 671 -8.15 16.31 -15.24
CA GLY A 671 -8.09 17.43 -14.32
C GLY A 671 -6.90 17.43 -13.36
N LYS A 672 -5.90 16.56 -13.57
CA LYS A 672 -4.75 16.42 -12.67
C LYS A 672 -3.42 16.34 -13.42
N PHE A 673 -2.39 16.87 -12.79
CA PHE A 673 -0.98 16.74 -13.16
C PHE A 673 -0.17 16.42 -11.91
N PHE A 674 0.78 15.48 -12.01
CA PHE A 674 1.71 15.16 -10.94
C PHE A 674 3.10 14.87 -11.51
N GLN A 675 4.11 15.56 -10.98
CA GLN A 675 5.52 15.33 -11.28
C GLN A 675 6.27 15.10 -9.98
N GLN A 676 6.81 13.90 -9.82
CA GLN A 676 7.57 13.53 -8.63
C GLN A 676 8.89 14.30 -8.55
N SER A 677 9.23 14.81 -7.36
CA SER A 677 10.53 15.42 -7.12
C SER A 677 11.62 14.34 -7.03
N PRO A 678 12.82 14.55 -7.61
CA PRO A 678 13.91 13.59 -7.52
C PRO A 678 14.21 13.23 -6.07
N ASN A 679 14.24 11.93 -5.75
CA ASN A 679 14.51 11.39 -4.41
C ASN A 679 13.50 11.74 -3.30
N SER A 680 12.26 12.12 -3.65
CA SER A 680 11.16 12.31 -2.68
C SER A 680 9.90 11.53 -3.05
N ALA A 681 9.10 11.13 -2.06
CA ALA A 681 7.73 10.63 -2.25
C ALA A 681 6.72 11.76 -2.55
N THR A 682 7.13 13.02 -2.39
CA THR A 682 6.35 14.22 -2.75
C THR A 682 6.75 14.72 -4.14
N GLY A 683 5.84 15.47 -4.76
CA GLY A 683 6.05 16.00 -6.09
C GLY A 683 5.20 17.24 -6.30
N GLN A 684 5.48 17.95 -7.39
CA GLN A 684 4.63 19.04 -7.85
C GLN A 684 3.32 18.46 -8.37
N SER A 685 2.20 18.96 -7.84
CA SER A 685 0.86 18.62 -8.31
C SER A 685 0.10 19.88 -8.68
N VAL A 686 -0.69 19.77 -9.74
CA VAL A 686 -1.66 20.78 -10.16
C VAL A 686 -2.96 20.05 -10.43
N GLU A 687 -4.04 20.46 -9.78
CA GLU A 687 -5.36 19.88 -10.00
C GLU A 687 -6.44 20.94 -10.15
N ILE A 688 -7.47 20.63 -10.93
CA ILE A 688 -8.68 21.44 -11.04
C ILE A 688 -9.56 21.14 -9.82
N GLU A 689 -9.82 22.17 -9.02
CA GLU A 689 -10.68 22.06 -7.84
C GLU A 689 -12.14 22.31 -8.20
N GLN A 690 -12.41 23.33 -9.02
CA GLN A 690 -13.75 23.75 -9.40
C GLN A 690 -13.77 24.32 -10.82
N ILE A 691 -14.88 24.09 -11.53
CA ILE A 691 -15.16 24.63 -12.87
C ILE A 691 -16.54 25.29 -12.83
N TYR A 692 -16.65 26.49 -13.40
CA TYR A 692 -17.91 27.19 -13.60
C TYR A 692 -18.02 27.61 -15.06
N PHE A 693 -19.24 27.65 -15.60
CA PHE A 693 -19.49 28.07 -16.98
C PHE A 693 -20.35 29.34 -17.00
N GLY A 694 -20.08 30.19 -17.99
CA GLY A 694 -20.87 31.39 -18.25
C GLY A 694 -20.25 32.22 -19.38
N ASP A 695 -21.05 33.02 -20.07
CA ASP A 695 -20.56 33.94 -21.09
C ASP A 695 -19.84 35.13 -20.41
N ILE A 696 -18.52 35.22 -20.60
CA ILE A 696 -17.67 36.23 -19.93
C ILE A 696 -17.25 37.33 -20.92
N ASN A 697 -17.04 36.98 -22.19
CA ASN A 697 -16.61 37.91 -23.24
C ASN A 697 -17.79 38.48 -24.07
N ASN A 698 -19.03 38.08 -23.78
CA ASN A 698 -20.27 38.49 -24.44
C ASN A 698 -20.36 38.08 -25.91
N ASP A 699 -19.80 36.91 -26.26
CA ASP A 699 -19.86 36.33 -27.61
C ASP A 699 -21.01 35.32 -27.80
N SER A 700 -21.90 35.21 -26.80
CA SER A 700 -23.02 34.26 -26.76
C SER A 700 -22.62 32.78 -26.73
N SER A 701 -21.34 32.47 -26.45
CA SER A 701 -20.84 31.12 -26.16
C SER A 701 -20.46 31.01 -24.68
N GLU A 702 -20.62 29.82 -24.10
CA GLU A 702 -20.18 29.61 -22.71
C GLU A 702 -18.65 29.52 -22.63
N ASP A 703 -18.07 30.38 -21.78
CA ASP A 703 -16.67 30.34 -21.36
C ASP A 703 -16.53 29.55 -20.04
N GLY A 704 -15.31 29.15 -19.72
CA GLY A 704 -14.98 28.43 -18.49
C GLY A 704 -14.25 29.30 -17.47
N VAL A 705 -14.60 29.18 -16.20
CA VAL A 705 -13.81 29.66 -15.05
C VAL A 705 -13.26 28.45 -14.33
N VAL A 706 -11.94 28.40 -14.17
CA VAL A 706 -11.22 27.27 -13.59
C VAL A 706 -10.45 27.73 -12.36
N ILE A 707 -10.65 27.02 -11.24
CA ILE A 707 -9.85 27.16 -10.03
C ILE A 707 -8.84 26.01 -10.00
N LEU A 708 -7.56 26.36 -10.08
CA LEU A 708 -6.45 25.41 -9.94
C LEU A 708 -5.88 25.45 -8.52
N ALA A 709 -5.55 24.27 -8.00
CA ALA A 709 -4.83 24.07 -6.76
C ALA A 709 -3.44 23.52 -7.08
N GLU A 710 -2.40 24.26 -6.69
CA GLU A 710 -1.00 23.92 -6.93
C GLU A 710 -0.33 23.56 -5.61
N ASN A 711 0.36 22.41 -5.56
CA ASN A 711 1.21 22.04 -4.43
C ASN A 711 2.59 21.65 -4.97
N GLY A 712 3.62 22.42 -4.58
CA GLY A 712 5.02 22.21 -4.98
C GLY A 712 5.77 21.11 -4.21
N GLY A 713 5.06 20.20 -3.53
CA GLY A 713 5.64 19.11 -2.74
C GLY A 713 5.71 19.36 -1.23
N GLY A 714 5.08 20.43 -0.74
CA GLY A 714 4.98 20.83 0.68
C GLY A 714 3.56 20.73 1.23
N SER A 715 3.26 21.46 2.32
CA SER A 715 1.92 21.51 2.95
C SER A 715 1.03 22.67 2.48
N GLY A 716 1.58 23.60 1.70
CA GLY A 716 0.83 24.70 1.09
C GLY A 716 0.06 24.25 -0.14
N ILE A 717 -1.11 24.83 -0.37
CA ILE A 717 -1.95 24.60 -1.55
C ILE A 717 -2.28 25.98 -2.12
N PHE A 718 -1.57 26.38 -3.17
CA PHE A 718 -1.68 27.69 -3.78
C PHE A 718 -2.80 27.68 -4.80
N LYS A 719 -3.79 28.58 -4.64
CA LYS A 719 -4.93 28.63 -5.55
C LYS A 719 -4.78 29.72 -6.60
N SER A 720 -5.05 29.34 -7.84
CA SER A 720 -5.02 30.21 -9.00
C SER A 720 -6.40 30.21 -9.68
N PHE A 721 -6.87 31.39 -10.04
CA PHE A 721 -8.12 31.63 -10.77
C PHE A 721 -7.82 31.95 -12.23
N LEU A 722 -8.49 31.26 -13.15
CA LEU A 722 -8.30 31.44 -14.59
C LEU A 722 -9.63 31.50 -15.32
N VAL A 723 -9.66 32.29 -16.40
CA VAL A 723 -10.74 32.29 -17.39
C VAL A 723 -10.24 31.59 -18.65
N ILE A 724 -11.08 30.74 -19.22
CA ILE A 724 -10.85 29.98 -20.44
C ILE A 724 -11.92 30.39 -21.45
N LEU A 725 -11.49 31.11 -22.48
CA LEU A 725 -12.39 31.57 -23.53
C LEU A 725 -12.69 30.45 -24.52
N ASN A 726 -13.96 30.35 -24.94
CA ASN A 726 -14.41 29.39 -25.93
C ASN A 726 -14.32 29.97 -27.35
N GLN A 727 -13.16 29.83 -28.00
CA GLN A 727 -12.97 30.30 -29.38
C GLN A 727 -13.37 29.21 -30.38
N ASN A 728 -14.66 29.13 -30.71
CA ASN A 728 -15.21 28.10 -31.63
C ASN A 728 -14.86 26.66 -31.20
N ASN A 729 -15.12 26.33 -29.92
CA ASN A 729 -14.88 25.01 -29.32
C ASN A 729 -13.39 24.67 -29.09
N ILE A 730 -12.51 25.70 -29.13
CA ILE A 730 -11.09 25.63 -28.76
C ILE A 730 -10.90 26.41 -27.45
N PRO A 731 -10.60 25.74 -26.32
CA PRO A 731 -10.36 26.41 -25.04
C PRO A 731 -9.07 27.22 -25.09
N THR A 732 -9.18 28.53 -24.87
CA THR A 732 -8.05 29.46 -24.89
C THR A 732 -7.87 30.09 -23.51
N GLN A 733 -6.75 29.78 -22.84
CA GLN A 733 -6.46 30.31 -21.51
C GLN A 733 -6.13 31.82 -21.55
N THR A 734 -6.69 32.59 -20.61
CA THR A 734 -6.29 34.00 -20.36
C THR A 734 -5.14 34.09 -19.33
N SER A 735 -4.86 35.29 -18.79
CA SER A 735 -4.01 35.44 -17.60
C SER A 735 -4.56 34.68 -16.39
N ASN A 736 -3.69 34.26 -15.46
CA ASN A 736 -4.08 33.74 -14.15
C ASN A 736 -4.08 34.83 -13.07
N PHE A 737 -4.90 34.68 -12.05
CA PHE A 737 -4.92 35.54 -10.86
C PHE A 737 -4.69 34.68 -9.62
N TYR A 738 -3.71 35.06 -8.80
CA TYR A 738 -3.38 34.33 -7.58
C TYR A 738 -4.37 34.65 -6.45
N LEU A 739 -4.98 33.62 -5.89
CA LEU A 739 -5.99 33.77 -4.83
C LEU A 739 -5.43 33.61 -3.42
N GLY A 740 -4.24 33.03 -3.26
CA GLY A 740 -3.60 32.80 -1.96
C GLY A 740 -3.35 31.33 -1.65
N ASP A 741 -2.68 31.07 -0.53
CA ASP A 741 -2.50 29.72 0.04
C ASP A 741 -3.81 29.28 0.70
N ARG A 742 -4.23 28.02 0.49
CA ARG A 742 -5.37 27.32 1.13
C ARG A 742 -6.68 28.11 1.16
N THR A 743 -6.84 29.08 0.28
CA THR A 743 -8.01 29.96 0.19
C THR A 743 -9.25 29.14 -0.14
N ILE A 744 -10.38 29.36 0.52
CA ILE A 744 -11.60 28.58 0.31
C ILE A 744 -12.53 29.35 -0.62
N ILE A 745 -12.94 28.75 -1.73
CA ILE A 745 -13.90 29.38 -2.66
C ILE A 745 -15.31 28.98 -2.23
N GLU A 746 -16.11 29.94 -1.79
CA GLU A 746 -17.48 29.70 -1.36
C GLU A 746 -18.48 29.81 -2.51
N ASN A 747 -18.28 30.79 -3.40
CA ASN A 747 -19.18 31.02 -4.52
C ASN A 747 -18.50 31.77 -5.67
N VAL A 748 -18.87 31.41 -6.90
CA VAL A 748 -18.51 32.13 -8.14
C VAL A 748 -19.80 32.48 -8.87
N GLU A 749 -20.04 33.77 -9.08
CA GLU A 749 -21.19 34.27 -9.81
C GLU A 749 -20.73 35.02 -11.07
N ILE A 750 -21.17 34.56 -12.24
CA ILE A 750 -20.88 35.19 -13.53
C ILE A 750 -22.15 35.93 -13.97
N LYS A 751 -22.13 37.26 -13.89
CA LYS A 751 -23.24 38.12 -14.30
C LYS A 751 -22.74 39.44 -14.87
N ASN A 752 -23.41 39.94 -15.90
CA ASN A 752 -23.12 41.25 -16.52
C ASN A 752 -21.63 41.43 -16.91
N ASN A 753 -21.01 40.39 -17.47
CA ASN A 753 -19.60 40.35 -17.89
C ASN A 753 -18.61 40.62 -16.73
N GLN A 754 -19.01 40.28 -15.52
CA GLN A 754 -18.18 40.33 -14.32
C GLN A 754 -18.26 38.99 -13.58
N ILE A 755 -17.14 38.62 -12.98
CA ILE A 755 -17.00 37.40 -12.20
C ILE A 755 -16.84 37.80 -10.75
N LYS A 756 -17.87 37.56 -9.95
CA LYS A 756 -17.88 37.85 -8.52
C LYS A 756 -17.48 36.59 -7.76
N LEU A 757 -16.32 36.65 -7.12
CA LEU A 757 -15.69 35.56 -6.37
C LEU A 757 -15.82 35.84 -4.88
N THR A 758 -16.57 35.00 -4.16
CA THR A 758 -16.64 35.01 -2.70
C THR A 758 -15.71 33.94 -2.15
N LEU A 759 -14.71 34.36 -1.37
CA LEU A 759 -13.65 33.49 -0.90
C LEU A 759 -13.28 33.79 0.56
N ILE A 760 -12.72 32.79 1.26
CA ILE A 760 -12.10 32.95 2.58
C ILE A 760 -10.59 32.87 2.39
N THR A 761 -9.89 33.97 2.66
CA THR A 761 -8.43 34.10 2.57
C THR A 761 -7.86 34.50 3.93
N HIS A 762 -6.54 34.65 4.02
CA HIS A 762 -5.87 35.00 5.26
C HIS A 762 -6.12 36.46 5.65
N GLY A 763 -6.63 36.66 6.85
CA GLY A 763 -6.59 37.92 7.55
C GLY A 763 -5.22 38.20 8.19
N PRO A 764 -4.96 39.42 8.64
CA PRO A 764 -3.66 39.82 9.20
C PRO A 764 -3.20 39.01 10.43
N GLY A 765 -4.11 38.31 11.11
CA GLY A 765 -3.81 37.47 12.28
C GLY A 765 -3.90 35.97 12.02
N ASP A 766 -4.18 35.54 10.80
CA ASP A 766 -4.37 34.12 10.49
C ASP A 766 -3.04 33.38 10.35
N ALA A 767 -2.97 32.18 10.92
CA ALA A 767 -1.89 31.25 10.62
C ALA A 767 -1.95 30.83 9.14
N ALA A 768 -0.80 30.57 8.51
CA ALA A 768 -0.72 30.20 7.09
C ALA A 768 -1.58 28.97 6.71
N CYS A 769 -1.91 28.10 7.67
CA CYS A 769 -2.80 26.96 7.45
C CYS A 769 -4.28 27.29 7.29
N CYS A 770 -4.70 28.43 7.83
CA CYS A 770 -6.03 28.54 8.38
C CYS A 770 -6.61 29.93 8.06
N PRO A 771 -7.01 30.18 6.81
CA PRO A 771 -7.65 31.43 6.42
C PRO A 771 -9.03 31.57 7.07
N SER A 772 -9.36 32.76 7.58
CA SER A 772 -10.61 33.08 8.25
C SER A 772 -11.32 34.33 7.69
N LEU A 773 -10.62 35.16 6.90
CA LEU A 773 -11.15 36.41 6.36
C LEU A 773 -11.98 36.17 5.09
N LYS A 774 -13.29 36.37 5.20
CA LYS A 774 -14.19 36.33 4.04
C LYS A 774 -14.12 37.64 3.24
N VAL A 775 -13.76 37.52 1.96
CA VAL A 775 -13.65 38.64 1.01
C VAL A 775 -14.48 38.33 -0.24
N THR A 776 -15.10 39.36 -0.81
CA THR A 776 -15.73 39.26 -2.13
C THR A 776 -14.93 40.12 -3.10
N LYS A 777 -14.32 39.49 -4.10
CA LYS A 777 -13.59 40.15 -5.18
C LYS A 777 -14.43 40.11 -6.45
N THR A 778 -14.45 41.20 -7.20
CA THR A 778 -15.15 41.26 -8.50
C THR A 778 -14.14 41.45 -9.59
N PHE A 779 -14.18 40.61 -10.62
CA PHE A 779 -13.23 40.63 -11.73
C PHE A 779 -13.94 40.96 -13.03
N LYS A 780 -13.24 41.72 -13.89
CA LYS A 780 -13.66 41.96 -15.27
C LYS A 780 -12.52 41.58 -16.20
N LEU A 781 -12.85 40.85 -17.26
CA LEU A 781 -11.92 40.51 -18.32
C LEU A 781 -11.82 41.70 -19.29
N GLN A 782 -10.59 42.18 -19.53
CA GLN A 782 -10.29 43.19 -20.54
C GLN A 782 -9.23 42.63 -21.50
N GLY A 783 -9.65 42.30 -22.73
CA GLY A 783 -8.81 41.51 -23.64
C GLY A 783 -8.50 40.14 -23.03
N ASN A 784 -7.20 39.79 -22.91
CA ASN A 784 -6.75 38.54 -22.27
C ASN A 784 -6.30 38.74 -20.80
N LYS A 785 -6.51 39.91 -20.21
CA LYS A 785 -6.08 40.23 -18.84
C LYS A 785 -7.27 40.34 -17.90
N LEU A 786 -7.21 39.59 -16.80
CA LEU A 786 -8.14 39.69 -15.68
C LEU A 786 -7.76 40.87 -14.78
N SER A 787 -8.73 41.73 -14.48
CA SER A 787 -8.57 42.89 -13.61
C SER A 787 -9.60 42.88 -12.49
N GLU A 788 -9.16 43.14 -11.25
CA GLU A 788 -10.04 43.31 -10.10
C GLU A 788 -10.68 44.69 -10.15
N VAL A 789 -12.01 44.75 -10.03
CA VAL A 789 -12.79 45.99 -9.96
C VAL A 789 -12.86 46.43 -8.50
N VAL A 790 -12.09 47.44 -8.12
CA VAL A 790 -12.09 48.01 -6.77
C VAL A 790 -13.30 48.95 -6.61
N PRO A 791 -14.18 48.76 -5.61
CA PRO A 791 -15.27 49.70 -5.34
C PRO A 791 -14.75 51.09 -4.90
N ASN A 792 -15.38 52.16 -5.40
CA ASN A 792 -14.96 53.56 -5.19
C ASN A 792 -15.04 54.06 -3.73
N ASP A 793 -15.62 53.31 -2.79
CA ASP A 793 -15.85 53.76 -1.40
C ASP A 793 -14.58 53.78 -0.51
N LEU A 794 -13.44 53.26 -0.97
CA LEU A 794 -12.20 53.20 -0.19
C LEU A 794 -11.15 54.27 -0.55
N LEU A 795 -11.44 55.17 -1.49
CA LEU A 795 -10.47 56.18 -1.99
C LEU A 795 -10.57 57.58 -1.36
N GLN A 796 -11.46 57.82 -0.37
CA GLN A 796 -11.66 59.17 0.18
C GLN A 796 -11.10 59.42 1.60
N LYS A 797 -10.44 58.46 2.25
CA LYS A 797 -9.99 58.64 3.65
C LYS A 797 -8.52 58.98 3.83
N THR A 798 -7.76 59.20 2.75
CA THR A 798 -6.29 59.34 2.80
C THR A 798 -5.76 60.74 2.47
N SER A 799 -6.63 61.74 2.28
CA SER A 799 -6.22 63.05 1.72
C SER A 799 -6.21 64.22 2.69
N VAL A 800 -6.40 64.01 3.99
CA VAL A 800 -6.42 65.11 4.96
C VAL A 800 -5.49 64.77 6.11
N VAL A 801 -4.66 65.75 6.47
CA VAL A 801 -3.66 65.77 7.55
C VAL A 801 -2.26 65.30 7.12
N GLU A 802 -1.68 66.08 6.21
CA GLU A 802 -0.24 66.33 6.22
C GLU A 802 -0.05 67.85 6.35
N ALA A 803 0.33 68.31 7.54
CA ALA A 803 1.26 69.43 7.76
C ALA A 803 1.29 69.86 9.24
N GLN A 804 2.52 70.00 9.75
CA GLN A 804 2.98 70.77 10.92
C GLN A 804 3.09 70.07 12.29
N SER A 805 4.33 69.59 12.51
CA SER A 805 5.20 69.83 13.68
C SER A 805 4.64 69.65 15.09
N PHE A 806 5.23 68.73 15.86
CA PHE A 806 5.96 69.07 17.10
C PHE A 806 6.82 67.87 17.56
N SER A 807 7.88 68.23 18.28
CA SER A 807 9.04 67.49 18.79
C SER A 807 8.83 66.13 19.50
N GLN A 808 9.81 65.26 19.26
CA GLN A 808 10.36 64.17 20.09
C GLN A 808 9.66 63.80 21.41
N SER A 809 9.15 62.57 21.50
CA SER A 809 9.64 61.54 22.45
C SER A 809 9.09 60.13 22.12
N SER A 810 10.04 59.22 21.89
CA SER A 810 10.02 57.77 22.14
C SER A 810 8.77 56.91 21.81
N SER A 811 8.83 56.19 20.68
CA SER A 811 8.75 54.71 20.63
C SER A 811 8.94 54.22 19.20
N SER A 812 10.19 54.04 18.78
CA SER A 812 10.49 53.37 17.52
C SER A 812 10.27 51.86 17.68
N THR A 813 9.15 51.34 17.22
CA THR A 813 9.02 49.92 16.89
C THR A 813 10.12 49.56 15.90
N ALA A 814 11.12 48.79 16.35
CA ALA A 814 12.29 48.43 15.56
C ALA A 814 11.93 47.46 14.43
N THR A 815 11.58 48.00 13.26
CA THR A 815 11.41 47.23 12.02
C THR A 815 12.78 46.70 11.56
N LEU A 816 12.96 45.37 11.53
CA LEU A 816 14.20 44.73 11.07
C LEU A 816 14.26 44.72 9.54
N SER A 817 15.30 45.29 8.95
CA SER A 817 15.55 45.14 7.50
C SER A 817 16.24 43.81 7.18
N GLN A 818 16.15 43.36 5.92
CA GLN A 818 16.88 42.18 5.44
C GLN A 818 18.39 42.35 5.65
N GLN A 819 18.93 43.55 5.44
CA GLN A 819 20.34 43.82 5.63
C GLN A 819 20.75 43.75 7.11
N ASP A 820 19.90 44.19 8.03
CA ASP A 820 20.15 44.07 9.47
C ASP A 820 20.17 42.61 9.93
N ALA A 821 19.29 41.77 9.37
CA ALA A 821 19.29 40.33 9.60
C ALA A 821 20.57 39.67 9.07
N VAL A 822 21.01 40.04 7.86
CA VAL A 822 22.30 39.59 7.30
C VAL A 822 23.47 40.03 8.19
N ASN A 823 23.45 41.28 8.69
CA ASN A 823 24.47 41.79 9.60
C ASN A 823 24.51 41.01 10.92
N LEU A 824 23.36 40.60 11.45
CA LEU A 824 23.27 39.75 12.64
C LEU A 824 23.86 38.35 12.41
N ILE A 825 23.59 37.73 11.25
CA ILE A 825 24.20 36.44 10.90
C ILE A 825 25.71 36.58 10.70
N ASN A 826 26.18 37.64 10.04
CA ASN A 826 27.61 37.91 9.91
C ASN A 826 28.29 38.05 11.28
N LYS A 827 27.65 38.75 12.24
CA LYS A 827 28.12 38.81 13.63
C LYS A 827 28.18 37.42 14.28
N TRP A 828 27.18 36.58 14.03
CA TRP A 828 27.18 35.20 14.51
C TRP A 828 28.32 34.35 13.91
N LEU A 829 28.54 34.42 12.60
CA LEU A 829 29.64 33.71 11.94
C LEU A 829 31.00 34.19 12.46
N GLN A 830 31.18 35.50 12.65
CA GLN A 830 32.38 36.06 13.26
C GLN A 830 32.56 35.60 14.71
N ALA A 831 31.48 35.55 15.51
CA ALA A 831 31.51 35.08 16.88
C ALA A 831 31.94 33.60 16.98
N LYS A 832 31.53 32.73 16.03
CA LYS A 832 31.98 31.33 15.99
C LYS A 832 33.50 31.19 16.00
N ARG A 833 34.23 32.14 15.38
CA ARG A 833 35.70 32.12 15.29
C ARG A 833 36.40 32.29 16.64
N THR A 834 35.73 32.91 17.60
CA THR A 834 36.31 33.22 18.93
C THR A 834 35.64 32.43 20.05
N MET A 835 34.33 32.20 19.99
CA MET A 835 33.60 31.57 21.11
C MET A 835 33.84 30.06 21.25
N PHE A 836 34.28 29.39 20.18
CA PHE A 836 34.52 27.95 20.15
C PHE A 836 36.02 27.57 20.23
N ALA A 837 36.87 28.52 20.62
CA ALA A 837 38.29 28.29 20.90
C ALA A 837 38.68 28.98 22.23
N PRO A 838 39.71 28.52 22.95
CA PRO A 838 40.22 29.19 24.14
C PRO A 838 40.74 30.61 23.83
N PRO A 839 40.38 31.64 24.63
CA PRO A 839 39.45 31.59 25.76
C PRO A 839 37.97 31.56 25.28
N TYR A 840 37.24 30.51 25.65
CA TYR A 840 35.85 30.33 25.24
C TYR A 840 34.96 31.46 25.79
N ASP A 841 34.38 32.26 24.90
CA ASP A 841 33.59 33.43 25.25
C ASP A 841 32.08 33.17 25.17
N ARG A 842 31.45 33.01 26.34
CA ARG A 842 29.99 32.83 26.46
C ARG A 842 29.21 34.15 26.39
N GLN A 843 29.85 35.27 26.71
CA GLN A 843 29.19 36.57 26.76
C GLN A 843 28.79 37.03 25.36
N ILE A 844 29.60 36.71 24.35
CA ILE A 844 29.27 36.98 22.94
C ILE A 844 28.00 36.21 22.53
N ALA A 845 27.87 34.93 22.89
CA ALA A 845 26.69 34.13 22.60
C ALA A 845 25.42 34.74 23.22
N GLN A 846 25.48 35.17 24.49
CA GLN A 846 24.34 35.78 25.20
C GLN A 846 23.82 37.08 24.54
N LYS A 847 24.73 37.84 23.91
CA LYS A 847 24.38 39.10 23.23
C LYS A 847 23.64 38.88 21.91
N ILE A 848 23.95 37.81 21.18
CA ILE A 848 23.50 37.62 19.79
C ILE A 848 22.53 36.44 19.60
N THR A 849 22.39 35.55 20.58
CA THR A 849 21.46 34.41 20.54
C THR A 849 20.49 34.42 21.73
N THR A 850 19.38 33.71 21.57
CA THR A 850 18.35 33.48 22.59
C THR A 850 17.75 32.08 22.40
N GLY A 851 16.83 31.68 23.29
CA GLY A 851 16.07 30.44 23.16
C GLY A 851 16.93 29.20 22.95
N GLU A 852 16.54 28.39 21.96
CA GLU A 852 17.19 27.11 21.64
C GLU A 852 18.65 27.29 21.19
N GLN A 853 18.92 28.29 20.35
CA GLN A 853 20.27 28.55 19.83
C GLN A 853 21.25 28.89 20.96
N TYR A 854 20.81 29.65 21.96
CA TYR A 854 21.62 29.96 23.13
C TYR A 854 21.92 28.70 23.95
N GLN A 855 20.90 27.89 24.25
CA GLN A 855 21.08 26.65 25.03
C GLN A 855 22.05 25.68 24.35
N LYS A 856 21.92 25.46 23.04
CA LYS A 856 22.83 24.61 22.25
C LYS A 856 24.26 25.11 22.20
N THR A 857 24.46 26.43 22.33
CA THR A 857 25.79 27.06 22.20
C THR A 857 26.48 27.20 23.56
N ALA A 858 25.87 27.94 24.48
CA ALA A 858 26.47 28.39 25.73
C ALA A 858 25.70 27.97 27.00
N GLY A 859 24.55 27.29 26.85
CA GLY A 859 23.78 26.72 27.95
C GLY A 859 24.45 25.49 28.59
N TYR A 860 23.79 24.93 29.59
CA TYR A 860 24.27 23.74 30.31
C TYR A 860 24.36 22.54 29.35
N ASN A 861 25.51 21.88 29.29
CA ASN A 861 25.87 20.86 28.29
C ASN A 861 25.85 21.34 26.83
N GLY A 862 25.92 22.65 26.59
CA GLY A 862 26.04 23.23 25.26
C GLY A 862 27.39 22.95 24.59
N SER A 863 27.54 23.41 23.35
CA SER A 863 28.75 23.22 22.54
C SER A 863 30.01 23.73 23.25
N ILE A 864 29.94 24.85 23.96
CA ILE A 864 31.08 25.39 24.72
C ILE A 864 31.44 24.48 25.92
N ASP A 865 30.45 23.98 26.68
CA ASP A 865 30.68 23.03 27.79
C ASP A 865 31.38 21.76 27.29
N TYR A 866 30.89 21.22 26.17
CA TYR A 866 31.45 20.02 25.56
C TYR A 866 32.91 20.23 25.15
N LEU A 867 33.21 21.32 24.45
CA LEU A 867 34.55 21.66 23.98
C LEU A 867 35.54 21.86 25.14
N GLN A 868 35.10 22.56 26.20
CA GLN A 868 35.89 22.74 27.42
C GLN A 868 36.18 21.40 28.12
N LYS A 869 35.17 20.56 28.30
CA LYS A 869 35.30 19.26 28.98
C LYS A 869 36.21 18.28 28.22
N LYS A 870 36.24 18.38 26.89
CA LYS A 870 37.01 17.49 26.01
C LYS A 870 38.36 18.07 25.57
N ASN A 871 38.77 19.23 26.08
CA ASN A 871 39.97 19.94 25.64
C ASN A 871 40.06 20.03 24.10
N SER A 872 38.96 20.47 23.50
CA SER A 872 38.74 20.48 22.04
C SER A 872 38.32 21.86 21.57
N GLN A 873 38.74 22.29 20.38
CA GLN A 873 38.42 23.62 19.85
C GLN A 873 38.06 23.58 18.37
N TYR A 874 37.18 24.47 17.93
CA TYR A 874 36.94 24.69 16.50
C TYR A 874 37.74 25.88 15.99
N LYS A 875 38.44 25.66 14.87
CA LYS A 875 39.05 26.73 14.08
C LYS A 875 38.25 26.90 12.81
N TYR A 876 37.75 28.12 12.60
CA TYR A 876 36.98 28.46 11.40
C TYR A 876 37.88 29.23 10.43
N GLY A 877 37.92 28.78 9.17
CA GLY A 877 38.58 29.43 8.05
C GLY A 877 37.67 30.45 7.38
N GLN A 878 37.57 30.42 6.04
CA GLN A 878 36.66 31.30 5.30
C GLN A 878 35.20 31.05 5.71
N GLN A 879 34.46 32.13 5.99
CA GLN A 879 33.03 32.12 6.27
C GLN A 879 32.38 33.28 5.52
N THR A 880 31.54 32.97 4.53
CA THR A 880 30.85 33.97 3.70
C THR A 880 29.38 33.59 3.55
N ILE A 881 28.51 34.60 3.56
CA ILE A 881 27.12 34.45 3.12
C ILE A 881 27.12 34.67 1.60
N ASP A 882 26.80 33.64 0.84
CA ASP A 882 26.89 33.66 -0.62
C ASP A 882 25.59 34.21 -1.24
N ASN A 883 24.43 33.89 -0.64
CA ASN A 883 23.14 34.39 -1.10
C ASN A 883 22.10 34.44 0.05
N VAL A 884 21.11 35.32 -0.08
CA VAL A 884 19.90 35.33 0.76
C VAL A 884 18.74 34.78 -0.08
N GLU A 885 18.30 33.57 0.23
CA GLU A 885 17.28 32.87 -0.55
C GLU A 885 15.85 33.32 -0.17
N LYS A 886 15.65 33.64 1.12
CA LYS A 886 14.33 34.05 1.64
C LYS A 886 14.48 34.90 2.88
N PHE A 887 13.68 35.97 2.99
CA PHE A 887 13.56 36.78 4.19
C PHE A 887 12.09 37.10 4.46
N VAL A 888 11.62 36.80 5.68
CA VAL A 888 10.25 37.08 6.12
C VAL A 888 10.31 37.66 7.52
N ILE A 889 9.56 38.74 7.76
CA ILE A 889 9.41 39.35 9.09
C ILE A 889 7.93 39.32 9.49
N ASN A 890 7.67 38.98 10.75
CA ASN A 890 6.36 39.03 11.36
C ASN A 890 6.45 39.54 12.80
N GLY A 891 6.15 40.83 12.99
CA GLY A 891 6.15 41.46 14.32
C GLY A 891 7.52 41.38 15.00
N ASN A 892 7.58 40.67 16.12
CA ASN A 892 8.79 40.47 16.92
C ASN A 892 9.61 39.23 16.53
N GLN A 893 9.26 38.56 15.43
CA GLN A 893 9.99 37.41 14.88
C GLN A 893 10.33 37.63 13.41
N ALA A 894 11.44 37.05 12.96
CA ALA A 894 11.83 37.06 11.56
C ALA A 894 12.53 35.74 11.20
N SER A 895 12.43 35.31 9.94
CA SER A 895 13.11 34.13 9.44
C SER A 895 13.93 34.53 8.20
N ILE A 896 15.18 34.12 8.18
CA ILE A 896 16.10 34.37 7.06
C ILE A 896 16.80 33.08 6.65
N GLN A 897 16.72 32.76 5.36
CA GLN A 897 17.37 31.61 4.75
C GLN A 897 18.55 32.10 3.91
N VAL A 898 19.75 31.62 4.25
CA VAL A 898 21.00 32.04 3.63
C VAL A 898 21.85 30.84 3.22
N SER A 899 22.50 30.93 2.06
CA SER A 899 23.55 29.99 1.67
C SER A 899 24.88 30.50 2.28
N VAL A 900 25.54 29.67 3.09
CA VAL A 900 26.77 30.02 3.82
C VAL A 900 27.87 29.04 3.43
N THR A 901 28.97 29.56 2.90
CA THR A 901 30.21 28.80 2.74
C THR A 901 31.03 28.91 4.03
N GLU A 902 31.28 27.78 4.70
CA GLU A 902 32.15 27.74 5.88
C GLU A 902 33.23 26.64 5.80
N GLN A 903 34.43 26.99 6.27
CA GLN A 903 35.53 26.08 6.53
C GLN A 903 35.66 25.90 8.04
N GLN A 904 35.52 24.68 8.54
CA GLN A 904 35.56 24.36 9.97
C GLN A 904 36.51 23.17 10.21
N THR A 905 37.47 23.34 11.10
CA THR A 905 38.40 22.30 11.55
C THR A 905 38.24 22.07 13.05
N LEU A 906 38.00 20.83 13.45
CA LEU A 906 37.97 20.43 14.87
C LEU A 906 39.36 19.97 15.31
N TYR A 907 39.82 20.50 16.43
CA TYR A 907 41.02 20.02 17.13
C TYR A 907 40.61 19.38 18.45
N ILE A 908 41.12 18.18 18.74
CA ILE A 908 40.95 17.47 20.01
C ILE A 908 42.35 17.22 20.56
N ASN A 909 42.67 17.79 21.74
CA ASN A 909 44.03 17.73 22.31
C ASN A 909 45.12 18.18 21.30
N ASP A 910 44.88 19.32 20.63
CA ASP A 910 45.76 19.91 19.61
C ASP A 910 46.02 19.05 18.36
N ARG A 911 45.27 17.96 18.16
CA ARG A 911 45.30 17.14 16.93
C ARG A 911 44.04 17.37 16.11
N VAL A 912 44.19 17.49 14.79
CA VAL A 912 43.06 17.63 13.87
C VAL A 912 42.24 16.34 13.85
N ASP A 913 40.92 16.47 14.00
CA ASP A 913 39.97 15.39 13.74
C ASP A 913 39.49 15.46 12.26
N PRO A 914 39.95 14.54 11.39
CA PRO A 914 39.58 14.56 9.98
C PRO A 914 38.11 14.18 9.72
N GLN A 915 37.43 13.50 10.64
CA GLN A 915 36.02 13.09 10.44
C GLN A 915 35.04 14.25 10.67
N ASN A 916 35.42 15.20 11.53
CA ASN A 916 34.57 16.34 11.92
C ASN A 916 35.07 17.68 11.35
N THR A 917 36.09 17.66 10.50
CA THR A 917 36.54 18.81 9.71
C THR A 917 35.73 18.89 8.42
N LYS A 918 35.08 20.03 8.19
CA LYS A 918 34.12 20.23 7.09
C LYS A 918 34.45 21.51 6.31
N THR A 919 34.29 21.46 5.00
CA THR A 919 34.38 22.63 4.12
C THR A 919 33.31 22.51 3.06
N GLY A 920 32.47 23.52 2.91
CA GLY A 920 31.44 23.54 1.87
C GLY A 920 30.41 24.64 2.08
N THR A 921 29.52 24.77 1.10
CA THR A 921 28.36 25.65 1.13
C THR A 921 27.17 24.89 1.70
N ILE A 922 26.52 25.46 2.71
CA ILE A 922 25.32 24.94 3.35
C ILE A 922 24.21 25.98 3.33
N THR A 923 22.98 25.58 3.07
CA THR A 923 21.82 26.47 3.22
C THR A 923 21.32 26.38 4.66
N VAL A 924 21.19 27.52 5.33
CA VAL A 924 20.80 27.59 6.75
C VAL A 924 19.62 28.53 6.91
N LEU A 925 18.58 28.06 7.59
CA LEU A 925 17.45 28.86 8.05
C LEU A 925 17.73 29.35 9.48
N TYR A 926 17.76 30.66 9.66
CA TYR A 926 17.85 31.31 10.96
C TYR A 926 16.51 31.92 11.33
N ASN A 927 16.00 31.56 12.51
CA ASN A 927 14.86 32.24 13.13
C ASN A 927 15.39 33.27 14.14
N LEU A 928 14.90 34.49 14.01
CA LEU A 928 15.30 35.68 14.76
C LEU A 928 14.13 36.13 15.62
N LYS A 929 14.44 36.65 16.80
CA LYS A 929 13.45 37.20 17.74
C LYS A 929 13.94 38.49 18.35
N LEU A 930 13.05 39.47 18.43
CA LEU A 930 13.28 40.72 19.12
C LEU A 930 13.13 40.48 20.63
N VAL A 931 14.24 40.58 21.36
CA VAL A 931 14.30 40.41 22.82
C VAL A 931 15.00 41.64 23.40
N ASP A 932 14.36 42.32 24.35
CA ASP A 932 14.88 43.53 25.00
C ASP A 932 15.31 44.63 24.01
N GLY A 933 14.53 44.82 22.94
CA GLY A 933 14.80 45.82 21.90
C GLY A 933 15.95 45.47 20.93
N SER A 934 16.55 44.29 21.05
CA SER A 934 17.61 43.81 20.14
C SER A 934 17.22 42.50 19.46
N TRP A 935 17.48 42.39 18.15
CA TRP A 935 17.24 41.15 17.41
C TRP A 935 18.34 40.12 17.70
N LYS A 936 17.93 38.90 18.06
CA LYS A 936 18.80 37.77 18.40
C LYS A 936 18.38 36.51 17.65
N ILE A 937 19.31 35.58 17.43
CA ILE A 937 19.03 34.29 16.80
C ILE A 937 18.41 33.35 17.84
N GLU A 938 17.16 32.92 17.62
CA GLU A 938 16.41 32.01 18.49
C GLU A 938 16.67 30.53 18.14
N SER A 939 16.76 30.20 16.85
CA SER A 939 17.13 28.86 16.37
C SER A 939 17.81 28.93 15.00
N SER A 940 18.61 27.90 14.67
CA SER A 940 19.19 27.72 13.34
C SER A 940 19.12 26.26 12.89
N GLN A 941 18.81 26.04 11.62
CA GLN A 941 18.67 24.71 11.02
C GLN A 941 19.32 24.66 9.65
N VAL A 942 20.16 23.66 9.40
CA VAL A 942 20.73 23.39 8.07
C VAL A 942 19.67 22.70 7.22
N ILE A 943 19.31 23.29 6.09
CA ILE A 943 18.43 22.71 5.08
C ILE A 943 19.29 21.86 4.14
N ARG A 944 18.98 20.58 4.03
CA ARG A 944 19.67 19.62 3.14
C ARG A 944 18.88 19.36 1.87
#